data_AF-A0A317HBA6-F1
#
_entry.id   AF-A0A317HBA6-F1
#
_cell.length_a   1.000
_cell.length_b   1.000
_cell.length_c   1.000
_cell.angle_alpha   90.00
_cell.angle_beta   90.00
_cell.angle_gamma   90.00
#
_symmetry.space_group_name_H-M   'P 1'
#
loop_
_entity.id
_entity.type
_entity.pdbx_description
1 polymer ?
#
loop_
_entity_poly.entity_id
_entity_poly.type
_entity_poly.pdbx_seq_one_letter_code
_entity_poly.pdbx_strand_id
1 'polypeptide(L)'
;MHNAIRLAMMRVDACVYVWLEVDSWTVYQDSVRFPQEPTDIWRSVRLPMLERPSLERFVGARINSYVVDQLIEQSELGALYSARDSRNNSQCVLAVLSMSVATEDSGYLSSVSPGISLASDAFGHQASTIASLQHPYILPLIDYGSVGDVPYLAWPMVASRPLTSRLGQRGSLDLLTIGRYLDQIAGALEYAHEHLVLHRSLTVDSLSLQRDGRILVHDFGIRRMLELGRKDVEWYALRNWNEACAPEQILSNQVNPATDVYAMGIVLYQLLTSEAPYTGARRKDIMQQHLQIPIPSVRTRRPDVPVELDAILATATAKQASDRFSQPGAFANAYYDIVSPQHAGRVPFKLNAGVIHNGIYPAVSNVTPNGNAGYDPVDQLGPLAALPHYRPGPTLPPATTVTDYSHRPSPLRILLIAGLLVAVILGSFLAVTRLGSLLSPAPTGQVTFMDSSAQALGKTNALEIQITGLAAPPSGSTYHAWMIDQQSERVLALGALVPHGHTYSLSYQSIGPVGSDTETNLLTLGTLLEITLEQGNALLPTGKVVMSGAFPPKAFVHVGHLLVSFPTTPGTVALMVGAETDTELLETQAEALQTAAAERDVAAIQCETQSILDIIEGAGGPQYQPLAGICGSQHRGATGDGFGLLGTFSSTYSELTGYLTSASEHAALAATQPDATPNLRVHAHNVEVTIANVEKWVTTIQQNAIILQKTPLSQPAIQAIVTLAGKALHGIGQSGNQHVSPAAGEGGIATAFSEAQQMATLTLVSKS
;
A
#
# COMPACT_ATOMS: atom_id res chain seq x y z
N MET A 1 -59.57 -0.79 5.83
CA MET A 1 -60.00 -1.73 6.90
C MET A 1 -59.24 -3.04 6.73
N HIS A 2 -59.13 -3.84 7.79
CA HIS A 2 -58.41 -5.13 7.77
C HIS A 2 -58.92 -6.06 6.66
N ASN A 3 -58.00 -6.81 6.03
CA ASN A 3 -58.18 -8.24 5.81
C ASN A 3 -56.81 -8.92 5.69
N ALA A 4 -56.60 -9.97 6.47
CA ALA A 4 -55.32 -10.66 6.56
C ALA A 4 -55.23 -11.78 5.52
N ILE A 5 -54.08 -11.89 4.84
CA ILE A 5 -53.77 -13.07 4.04
C ILE A 5 -53.32 -14.19 5.00
N ARG A 6 -54.14 -15.25 5.12
CA ARG A 6 -53.75 -16.48 5.82
C ARG A 6 -52.99 -17.39 4.87
N LEU A 7 -51.69 -17.57 5.11
CA LEU A 7 -50.93 -18.69 4.53
C LEU A 7 -51.24 -19.97 5.30
N ALA A 8 -51.83 -20.95 4.62
CA ALA A 8 -51.92 -22.33 5.10
C ALA A 8 -50.88 -23.17 4.35
N MET A 9 -49.78 -23.51 5.02
CA MET A 9 -48.83 -24.50 4.49
C MET A 9 -49.31 -25.91 4.81
N MET A 10 -49.46 -26.75 3.78
CA MET A 10 -49.56 -28.20 3.95
C MET A 10 -48.44 -28.84 3.12
N ARG A 11 -47.64 -29.69 3.75
CA ARG A 11 -46.38 -30.20 3.21
C ARG A 11 -46.51 -31.69 2.89
N VAL A 12 -46.58 -32.02 1.60
CA VAL A 12 -46.37 -33.36 1.05
C VAL A 12 -45.52 -33.18 -0.22
N ASP A 13 -44.73 -34.19 -0.56
CA ASP A 13 -43.52 -34.10 -1.39
C ASP A 13 -43.61 -33.29 -2.70
N ALA A 14 -42.60 -32.44 -2.89
CA ALA A 14 -42.09 -31.96 -4.17
C ALA A 14 -43.08 -31.31 -5.17
N CYS A 15 -44.09 -30.55 -4.72
CA CYS A 15 -44.70 -29.48 -5.53
C CYS A 15 -45.42 -28.44 -4.66
N VAL A 16 -45.13 -27.15 -4.86
CA VAL A 16 -45.93 -26.04 -4.28
C VAL A 16 -46.70 -25.35 -5.41
N TYR A 17 -48.01 -25.60 -5.48
CA TYR A 17 -48.90 -24.85 -6.34
C TYR A 17 -49.37 -23.58 -5.64
N VAL A 18 -49.10 -22.42 -6.23
CA VAL A 18 -49.68 -21.13 -5.82
C VAL A 18 -50.76 -20.75 -6.82
N TRP A 19 -52.00 -20.61 -6.34
CA TRP A 19 -53.10 -20.09 -7.14
C TRP A 19 -53.12 -18.56 -7.05
N LEU A 20 -53.18 -17.89 -8.20
CA LEU A 20 -53.45 -16.46 -8.32
C LEU A 20 -54.63 -16.29 -9.27
N GLU A 21 -55.78 -15.97 -8.71
CA GLU A 21 -57.00 -15.63 -9.43
C GLU A 21 -57.02 -14.12 -9.66
N VAL A 22 -56.98 -13.69 -10.92
CA VAL A 22 -57.04 -12.27 -11.29
C VAL A 22 -57.96 -12.11 -12.50
N ASP A 23 -59.19 -11.65 -12.25
CA ASP A 23 -60.16 -11.32 -13.30
C ASP A 23 -59.79 -10.04 -14.04
N SER A 24 -59.58 -10.12 -15.36
CA SER A 24 -60.29 -9.31 -16.37
C SER A 24 -59.67 -9.46 -17.77
N TRP A 25 -60.54 -9.54 -18.78
CA TRP A 25 -60.18 -9.68 -20.19
C TRP A 25 -60.53 -8.43 -21.00
N THR A 26 -59.75 -8.13 -22.04
CA THR A 26 -60.27 -7.49 -23.26
C THR A 26 -59.46 -7.93 -24.47
N VAL A 27 -60.16 -8.37 -25.53
CA VAL A 27 -59.58 -8.91 -26.77
C VAL A 27 -60.12 -8.12 -27.96
N TYR A 28 -59.27 -7.86 -28.95
CA TYR A 28 -59.69 -7.61 -30.32
C TYR A 28 -58.96 -8.57 -31.27
N GLN A 29 -59.70 -9.25 -32.13
CA GLN A 29 -59.21 -10.16 -33.16
C GLN A 29 -58.91 -9.38 -34.45
N ASP A 30 -57.96 -9.85 -35.28
CA ASP A 30 -58.33 -10.37 -36.61
C ASP A 30 -57.21 -11.14 -37.36
N SER A 31 -57.63 -12.06 -38.24
CA SER A 31 -56.85 -12.83 -39.25
C SER A 31 -55.84 -13.91 -38.76
N VAL A 32 -56.12 -15.24 -38.86
CA VAL A 32 -56.07 -16.16 -40.05
C VAL A 32 -54.63 -16.74 -40.29
N ARG A 33 -54.31 -18.03 -40.51
CA ARG A 33 -55.03 -19.31 -40.82
C ARG A 33 -54.14 -20.53 -40.42
N PHE A 34 -54.73 -21.70 -40.12
CA PHE A 34 -54.12 -23.06 -40.19
C PHE A 34 -54.84 -23.85 -41.32
N PRO A 35 -54.32 -24.91 -42.02
CA PRO A 35 -53.77 -26.14 -41.36
C PRO A 35 -52.83 -27.10 -42.19
N GLN A 36 -52.44 -28.24 -41.58
CA GLN A 36 -51.95 -29.58 -42.10
C GLN A 36 -50.96 -29.64 -43.30
N GLU A 37 -49.84 -30.36 -43.38
CA GLU A 37 -49.06 -31.40 -42.64
C GLU A 37 -47.84 -31.75 -43.60
N PRO A 38 -46.84 -32.60 -43.29
CA PRO A 38 -46.04 -32.74 -42.07
C PRO A 38 -44.52 -32.88 -42.37
N THR A 39 -43.67 -31.88 -42.07
CA THR A 39 -42.19 -32.04 -42.05
C THR A 39 -41.51 -31.17 -40.99
N ASP A 40 -40.49 -31.74 -40.36
CA ASP A 40 -39.47 -31.20 -39.45
C ASP A 40 -39.52 -29.72 -39.02
N ILE A 41 -39.73 -29.50 -37.71
CA ILE A 41 -38.82 -28.80 -36.75
C ILE A 41 -39.54 -28.77 -35.38
N TRP A 42 -39.27 -29.76 -34.52
CA TRP A 42 -39.62 -29.69 -33.08
C TRP A 42 -38.58 -30.43 -32.22
N ARG A 43 -37.40 -29.82 -32.05
CA ARG A 43 -36.55 -30.14 -30.89
C ARG A 43 -37.05 -29.34 -29.69
N SER A 44 -37.72 -30.04 -28.79
CA SER A 44 -37.69 -29.83 -27.33
C SER A 44 -37.28 -28.42 -26.85
N VAL A 45 -38.20 -27.46 -26.86
CA VAL A 45 -38.14 -26.37 -25.87
C VAL A 45 -38.73 -26.93 -24.58
N ARG A 46 -37.89 -27.65 -23.82
CA ARG A 46 -38.06 -27.63 -22.36
C ARG A 46 -37.87 -26.16 -21.99
N LEU A 47 -38.96 -25.48 -21.59
CA LEU A 47 -38.82 -24.33 -20.72
C LEU A 47 -38.00 -24.84 -19.53
N PRO A 48 -36.77 -24.34 -19.29
CA PRO A 48 -36.07 -24.71 -18.09
C PRO A 48 -36.94 -24.23 -16.94
N MET A 49 -37.39 -25.15 -16.09
CA MET A 49 -37.58 -24.77 -14.71
C MET A 49 -36.28 -24.09 -14.31
N LEU A 50 -36.36 -22.83 -13.90
CA LEU A 50 -35.25 -22.13 -13.25
C LEU A 50 -35.08 -22.77 -11.87
N GLU A 51 -34.55 -24.00 -11.88
CA GLU A 51 -33.93 -24.61 -10.72
C GLU A 51 -32.93 -23.59 -10.21
N ARG A 52 -33.16 -23.11 -8.98
CA ARG A 52 -32.08 -22.46 -8.22
C ARG A 52 -30.89 -23.40 -8.31
N PRO A 53 -29.72 -23.00 -8.83
CA PRO A 53 -28.58 -23.90 -8.91
C PRO A 53 -28.34 -24.42 -7.49
N SER A 54 -28.46 -25.73 -7.32
CA SER A 54 -28.42 -26.32 -5.99
C SER A 54 -27.09 -25.94 -5.33
N LEU A 55 -27.11 -25.60 -4.04
CA LEU A 55 -25.88 -25.35 -3.29
C LEU A 55 -24.99 -26.61 -3.22
N GLU A 56 -25.52 -27.76 -3.61
CA GLU A 56 -24.80 -29.02 -3.78
C GLU A 56 -24.25 -29.24 -5.20
N ARG A 57 -24.43 -28.31 -6.16
CA ARG A 57 -24.04 -28.45 -7.58
C ARG A 57 -22.61 -28.94 -7.78
N PHE A 58 -21.70 -28.55 -6.91
CA PHE A 58 -20.29 -28.91 -7.00
C PHE A 58 -19.90 -30.13 -6.16
N VAL A 59 -20.79 -30.71 -5.34
CA VAL A 59 -20.50 -31.90 -4.54
C VAL A 59 -20.18 -33.09 -5.43
N GLY A 60 -19.03 -33.74 -5.20
CA GLY A 60 -18.48 -34.80 -6.06
C GLY A 60 -17.87 -34.30 -7.38
N ALA A 61 -17.95 -33.00 -7.69
CA ALA A 61 -17.31 -32.42 -8.86
C ALA A 61 -15.82 -32.13 -8.61
N ARG A 62 -15.07 -31.96 -9.71
CA ARG A 62 -13.68 -31.50 -9.69
C ARG A 62 -13.59 -30.04 -10.13
N ILE A 63 -13.02 -29.20 -9.28
CA ILE A 63 -12.74 -27.79 -9.47
C ILE A 63 -11.22 -27.64 -9.59
N ASN A 64 -10.69 -27.58 -10.81
CA ASN A 64 -9.24 -27.61 -11.07
C ASN A 64 -8.53 -28.78 -10.36
N SER A 65 -7.62 -28.49 -9.42
CA SER A 65 -6.94 -29.45 -8.55
C SER A 65 -7.82 -30.01 -7.44
N TYR A 66 -8.96 -29.41 -7.12
CA TYR A 66 -9.79 -29.76 -5.97
C TYR A 66 -10.92 -30.75 -6.32
N VAL A 67 -11.07 -31.81 -5.54
CA VAL A 67 -12.25 -32.68 -5.54
C VAL A 67 -13.13 -32.27 -4.38
N VAL A 68 -14.37 -31.89 -4.66
CA VAL A 68 -15.32 -31.40 -3.64
C VAL A 68 -15.97 -32.58 -2.94
N ASP A 69 -15.74 -32.73 -1.62
CA ASP A 69 -16.28 -33.83 -0.82
C ASP A 69 -17.75 -33.57 -0.42
N GLN A 70 -18.05 -32.38 0.14
CA GLN A 70 -19.40 -32.03 0.65
C GLN A 70 -19.57 -30.51 0.84
N LEU A 71 -20.82 -30.02 0.80
CA LEU A 71 -21.17 -28.67 1.25
C LEU A 71 -21.01 -28.58 2.78
N ILE A 72 -20.36 -27.54 3.27
CA ILE A 72 -20.28 -27.21 4.70
C ILE A 72 -21.46 -26.29 5.05
N GLU A 73 -21.52 -25.12 4.41
CA GLU A 73 -22.55 -24.11 4.66
C GLU A 73 -22.65 -23.08 3.52
N GLN A 74 -23.63 -22.19 3.61
CA GLN A 74 -23.72 -20.99 2.78
C GLN A 74 -23.28 -19.78 3.63
N SER A 75 -22.24 -19.09 3.18
CA SER A 75 -21.67 -17.88 3.80
C SER A 75 -22.02 -16.62 3.00
N GLU A 76 -21.63 -15.45 3.51
CA GLU A 76 -21.74 -14.18 2.77
C GLU A 76 -20.85 -14.14 1.50
N LEU A 77 -19.78 -14.94 1.47
CA LEU A 77 -18.90 -15.09 0.32
C LEU A 77 -19.55 -15.95 -0.78
N GLY A 78 -20.29 -16.98 -0.38
CA GLY A 78 -20.86 -17.99 -1.27
C GLY A 78 -20.97 -19.35 -0.59
N ALA A 79 -21.03 -20.42 -1.40
CA ALA A 79 -21.09 -21.78 -0.87
C ALA A 79 -19.70 -22.24 -0.42
N LEU A 80 -19.58 -22.66 0.84
CA LEU A 80 -18.35 -23.21 1.41
C LEU A 80 -18.40 -24.74 1.36
N TYR A 81 -17.38 -25.37 0.80
CA TYR A 81 -17.29 -26.82 0.69
C TYR A 81 -16.06 -27.36 1.41
N SER A 82 -16.16 -28.58 1.92
CA SER A 82 -14.99 -29.42 2.21
C SER A 82 -14.52 -29.98 0.88
N ALA A 83 -13.24 -29.81 0.58
CA ALA A 83 -12.63 -30.35 -0.63
C ALA A 83 -11.26 -30.94 -0.33
N ARG A 84 -10.74 -31.70 -1.30
CA ARG A 84 -9.42 -32.30 -1.24
C ARG A 84 -8.59 -31.90 -2.44
N ASP A 85 -7.39 -31.40 -2.18
CA ASP A 85 -6.43 -31.13 -3.25
C ASP A 85 -5.88 -32.45 -3.81
N SER A 86 -6.16 -32.74 -5.07
CA SER A 86 -5.69 -33.94 -5.77
C SER A 86 -4.18 -33.98 -6.02
N ARG A 87 -3.45 -32.86 -5.84
CA ARG A 87 -1.98 -32.77 -5.98
C ARG A 87 -1.25 -33.43 -4.81
N ASN A 88 -1.77 -33.27 -3.60
CA ASN A 88 -1.12 -33.70 -2.34
C ASN A 88 -2.05 -34.47 -1.37
N ASN A 89 -3.31 -34.68 -1.76
CA ASN A 89 -4.37 -35.36 -0.98
C ASN A 89 -4.72 -34.66 0.36
N SER A 90 -4.39 -33.38 0.53
CA SER A 90 -4.73 -32.58 1.72
C SER A 90 -6.19 -32.09 1.71
N GLN A 91 -6.79 -31.96 2.90
CA GLN A 91 -8.11 -31.36 3.08
C GLN A 91 -8.05 -29.82 3.14
N CYS A 92 -9.04 -29.18 2.53
CA CYS A 92 -9.18 -27.73 2.44
C CYS A 92 -10.66 -27.31 2.53
N VAL A 93 -10.87 -26.04 2.84
CA VAL A 93 -12.16 -25.36 2.67
C VAL A 93 -12.10 -24.61 1.35
N LEU A 94 -13.10 -24.82 0.49
CA LEU A 94 -13.23 -24.18 -0.82
C LEU A 94 -14.48 -23.30 -0.82
N ALA A 95 -14.32 -21.97 -0.87
CA ALA A 95 -15.42 -21.05 -1.12
C ALA A 95 -15.63 -20.90 -2.62
N VAL A 96 -16.83 -21.18 -3.13
CA VAL A 96 -17.23 -20.83 -4.50
C VAL A 96 -18.16 -19.62 -4.41
N LEU A 97 -17.70 -18.48 -4.93
CA LEU A 97 -18.30 -17.19 -4.64
C LEU A 97 -19.61 -16.99 -5.42
N SER A 98 -20.72 -16.74 -4.72
CA SER A 98 -22.05 -16.69 -5.34
C SER A 98 -22.51 -15.26 -5.59
N MET A 99 -22.13 -14.71 -6.74
CA MET A 99 -22.35 -13.31 -7.09
C MET A 99 -23.62 -13.14 -7.93
N SER A 100 -24.76 -13.51 -7.34
CA SER A 100 -26.10 -13.30 -7.93
C SER A 100 -26.86 -12.19 -7.20
N VAL A 101 -27.40 -11.25 -7.95
CA VAL A 101 -28.27 -10.19 -7.43
C VAL A 101 -29.71 -10.71 -7.38
N ALA A 102 -30.18 -11.06 -6.19
CA ALA A 102 -31.60 -11.21 -5.93
C ALA A 102 -32.20 -9.84 -5.56
N THR A 103 -32.87 -9.19 -6.53
CA THR A 103 -33.78 -8.06 -6.28
C THR A 103 -35.15 -8.59 -5.87
N GLU A 104 -35.56 -8.43 -4.62
CA GLU A 104 -36.93 -8.78 -4.19
C GLU A 104 -37.95 -7.68 -4.51
N ASP A 105 -37.51 -6.43 -4.77
CA ASP A 105 -38.38 -5.25 -4.93
C ASP A 105 -38.59 -4.75 -6.38
N SER A 106 -38.13 -5.47 -7.41
CA SER A 106 -38.40 -5.11 -8.81
C SER A 106 -38.70 -6.33 -9.68
N GLY A 107 -39.94 -6.39 -10.19
CA GLY A 107 -40.41 -7.44 -11.11
C GLY A 107 -39.83 -7.37 -12.53
N TYR A 108 -38.69 -6.69 -12.72
CA TYR A 108 -37.96 -6.63 -13.98
C TYR A 108 -36.62 -7.35 -13.83
N LEU A 109 -36.56 -8.59 -14.34
CA LEU A 109 -35.30 -9.29 -14.60
C LEU A 109 -34.62 -8.66 -15.83
N SER A 110 -33.96 -7.51 -15.64
CA SER A 110 -32.96 -7.06 -16.59
C SER A 110 -31.79 -8.05 -16.57
N SER A 111 -31.47 -8.64 -17.73
CA SER A 111 -30.38 -9.60 -17.87
C SER A 111 -29.03 -8.92 -17.65
N VAL A 112 -28.48 -9.05 -16.43
CA VAL A 112 -27.10 -8.65 -16.14
C VAL A 112 -26.17 -9.79 -16.58
N SER A 113 -25.40 -9.54 -17.63
CA SER A 113 -24.30 -10.39 -18.12
C SER A 113 -23.29 -10.73 -17.00
N PRO A 114 -22.54 -11.85 -17.08
CA PRO A 114 -21.86 -12.44 -15.92
C PRO A 114 -20.97 -11.45 -15.18
N GLY A 115 -21.36 -11.14 -13.94
CA GLY A 115 -20.62 -10.26 -13.04
C GLY A 115 -19.46 -11.01 -12.43
N ILE A 116 -18.24 -10.58 -12.79
CA ILE A 116 -16.93 -11.20 -12.52
C ILE A 116 -16.57 -12.27 -13.54
N SER A 117 -15.48 -11.99 -14.23
CA SER A 117 -14.51 -13.00 -14.63
C SER A 117 -13.25 -12.78 -13.79
N LEU A 118 -12.42 -13.81 -13.60
CA LEU A 118 -11.04 -13.60 -13.13
C LEU A 118 -10.24 -12.67 -14.05
N ALA A 119 -10.67 -12.49 -15.29
CA ALA A 119 -10.12 -11.51 -16.23
C ALA A 119 -10.42 -10.03 -15.88
N SER A 120 -10.76 -9.74 -14.62
CA SER A 120 -10.54 -8.40 -14.05
C SER A 120 -9.24 -8.46 -13.26
N ASP A 121 -8.17 -7.89 -13.83
CA ASP A 121 -6.81 -8.03 -13.30
C ASP A 121 -6.73 -7.64 -11.81
N ALA A 122 -7.51 -6.65 -11.39
CA ALA A 122 -7.64 -6.23 -9.99
C ALA A 122 -8.11 -7.33 -9.01
N PHE A 123 -9.02 -8.24 -9.39
CA PHE A 123 -9.45 -9.33 -8.51
C PHE A 123 -8.33 -10.38 -8.35
N GLY A 124 -7.73 -10.81 -9.46
CA GLY A 124 -6.62 -11.76 -9.45
C GLY A 124 -5.39 -11.21 -8.73
N HIS A 125 -5.10 -9.92 -8.94
CA HIS A 125 -4.08 -9.18 -8.23
C HIS A 125 -4.33 -9.17 -6.71
N GLN A 126 -5.52 -8.74 -6.27
CA GLN A 126 -5.86 -8.69 -4.83
C GLN A 126 -5.83 -10.08 -4.18
N ALA A 127 -6.25 -11.14 -4.91
CA ALA A 127 -6.13 -12.52 -4.46
C ALA A 127 -4.66 -12.92 -4.24
N SER A 128 -3.78 -12.55 -5.17
CA SER A 128 -2.33 -12.79 -5.09
C SER A 128 -1.70 -12.09 -3.87
N THR A 129 -2.03 -10.81 -3.64
CA THR A 129 -1.53 -10.05 -2.47
C THR A 129 -1.99 -10.65 -1.13
N ILE A 130 -3.19 -11.26 -1.09
CA ILE A 130 -3.69 -11.94 0.12
C ILE A 130 -3.04 -13.32 0.28
N ALA A 131 -2.80 -14.04 -0.83
CA ALA A 131 -2.11 -15.33 -0.82
C ALA A 131 -0.63 -15.23 -0.42
N SER A 132 0.03 -14.07 -0.59
CA SER A 132 1.40 -13.85 -0.12
C SER A 132 1.52 -13.65 1.40
N LEU A 133 0.42 -13.42 2.13
CA LEU A 133 0.47 -13.19 3.58
C LEU A 133 0.82 -14.48 4.35
N GLN A 134 1.99 -14.50 4.98
CA GLN A 134 2.49 -15.64 5.76
C GLN A 134 2.83 -15.22 7.19
N HIS A 135 1.86 -15.40 8.10
CA HIS A 135 2.00 -15.01 9.51
C HIS A 135 1.31 -16.02 10.43
N PRO A 136 1.90 -16.38 11.60
CA PRO A 136 1.38 -17.45 12.48
C PRO A 136 -0.04 -17.25 13.03
N TYR A 137 -0.58 -16.04 12.95
CA TYR A 137 -1.95 -15.71 13.38
C TYR A 137 -2.89 -15.36 12.22
N ILE A 138 -2.48 -15.50 10.96
CA ILE A 138 -3.33 -15.33 9.76
C ILE A 138 -3.68 -16.71 9.19
N LEU A 139 -4.94 -16.95 8.82
CA LEU A 139 -5.33 -18.12 8.03
C LEU A 139 -4.86 -17.92 6.57
N PRO A 140 -3.87 -18.69 6.07
CA PRO A 140 -3.31 -18.43 4.74
C PRO A 140 -4.30 -18.86 3.65
N LEU A 141 -4.49 -17.99 2.65
CA LEU A 141 -5.14 -18.33 1.39
C LEU A 141 -4.16 -19.16 0.56
N ILE A 142 -4.44 -20.45 0.35
CA ILE A 142 -3.48 -21.40 -0.25
C ILE A 142 -3.62 -21.54 -1.77
N ASP A 143 -4.77 -21.19 -2.33
CA ASP A 143 -5.04 -21.25 -3.78
C ASP A 143 -6.28 -20.38 -4.09
N TYR A 144 -6.39 -19.92 -5.33
CA TYR A 144 -7.52 -19.17 -5.86
C TYR A 144 -7.65 -19.44 -7.36
N GLY A 145 -8.86 -19.32 -7.90
CA GLY A 145 -9.09 -19.63 -9.32
C GLY A 145 -10.56 -19.49 -9.69
N SER A 146 -10.98 -20.12 -10.80
CA SER A 146 -12.38 -20.11 -11.22
C SER A 146 -12.87 -21.45 -11.75
N VAL A 147 -14.19 -21.55 -11.83
CA VAL A 147 -14.93 -22.64 -12.46
C VAL A 147 -15.89 -22.03 -13.47
N GLY A 148 -15.46 -21.97 -14.74
CA GLY A 148 -16.05 -21.02 -15.69
C GLY A 148 -15.78 -19.60 -15.21
N ASP A 149 -16.82 -18.77 -15.18
CA ASP A 149 -16.73 -17.37 -14.72
C ASP A 149 -16.80 -17.23 -13.19
N VAL A 150 -17.09 -18.29 -12.44
CA VAL A 150 -17.30 -18.21 -10.99
C VAL A 150 -15.96 -18.34 -10.23
N PRO A 151 -15.48 -17.31 -9.53
CA PRO A 151 -14.25 -17.41 -8.75
C PRO A 151 -14.40 -18.29 -7.51
N TYR A 152 -13.30 -18.92 -7.11
CA TYR A 152 -13.15 -19.67 -5.86
C TYR A 152 -11.91 -19.22 -5.07
N LEU A 153 -11.95 -19.49 -3.77
CA LEU A 153 -10.86 -19.30 -2.82
C LEU A 153 -10.68 -20.59 -2.00
N ALA A 154 -9.44 -20.97 -1.71
CA ALA A 154 -9.12 -22.17 -0.95
C ALA A 154 -8.26 -21.87 0.29
N TRP A 155 -8.65 -22.42 1.44
CA TRP A 155 -7.92 -22.34 2.70
C TRP A 155 -7.63 -23.75 3.26
N PRO A 156 -6.57 -23.93 4.06
CA PRO A 156 -6.30 -25.22 4.69
C PRO A 156 -7.41 -25.56 5.69
N MET A 157 -7.75 -26.85 5.81
CA MET A 157 -8.70 -27.32 6.82
C MET A 157 -8.04 -27.32 8.22
N VAL A 158 -8.11 -26.20 8.94
CA VAL A 158 -7.46 -26.04 10.26
C VAL A 158 -8.39 -26.45 11.40
N ALA A 159 -7.90 -27.33 12.29
CA ALA A 159 -8.60 -27.72 13.51
C ALA A 159 -8.65 -26.57 14.55
N SER A 160 -9.63 -25.68 14.39
CA SER A 160 -9.91 -24.55 15.28
C SER A 160 -11.39 -24.49 15.68
N ARG A 161 -11.73 -23.62 16.64
CA ARG A 161 -13.13 -23.30 17.04
C ARG A 161 -13.37 -21.80 16.92
N PRO A 162 -14.54 -21.31 16.43
CA PRO A 162 -14.84 -19.88 16.40
C PRO A 162 -14.71 -19.22 17.77
N LEU A 163 -14.19 -18.00 17.85
CA LEU A 163 -14.02 -17.29 19.12
C LEU A 163 -15.37 -16.94 19.78
N THR A 164 -16.41 -16.73 18.97
CA THR A 164 -17.80 -16.62 19.41
C THR A 164 -18.27 -17.83 20.25
N SER A 165 -17.80 -19.04 19.95
CA SER A 165 -18.09 -20.24 20.77
C SER A 165 -17.51 -20.15 22.19
N ARG A 166 -16.49 -19.31 22.41
CA ARG A 166 -15.91 -19.02 23.73
C ARG A 166 -16.62 -17.86 24.42
N LEU A 167 -17.14 -16.87 23.67
CA LEU A 167 -17.93 -15.76 24.21
C LEU A 167 -19.32 -16.21 24.69
N GLY A 168 -19.93 -17.20 24.03
CA GLY A 168 -21.20 -17.80 24.44
C GLY A 168 -21.13 -18.75 25.66
N GLN A 169 -19.93 -18.99 26.23
CA GLN A 169 -19.76 -19.78 27.45
C GLN A 169 -19.94 -18.91 28.69
N ARG A 170 -20.49 -19.48 29.77
CA ARG A 170 -20.65 -18.76 31.05
C ARG A 170 -19.29 -18.37 31.62
N GLY A 171 -19.10 -17.06 31.84
CA GLY A 171 -17.92 -16.48 32.48
C GLY A 171 -17.08 -15.64 31.52
N SER A 172 -16.96 -14.36 31.86
CA SER A 172 -16.17 -13.36 31.13
C SER A 172 -14.71 -13.82 30.93
N LEU A 173 -14.10 -13.39 29.83
CA LEU A 173 -12.69 -13.67 29.58
C LEU A 173 -11.80 -12.91 30.58
N ASP A 174 -10.80 -13.60 31.12
CA ASP A 174 -9.73 -13.01 31.93
C ASP A 174 -8.98 -11.93 31.12
N LEU A 175 -8.61 -10.82 31.78
CA LEU A 175 -8.01 -9.65 31.12
C LEU A 175 -6.63 -9.96 30.49
N LEU A 176 -5.82 -10.83 31.11
CA LEU A 176 -4.55 -11.25 30.51
C LEU A 176 -4.76 -12.15 29.29
N THR A 177 -5.83 -12.93 29.29
CA THR A 177 -6.24 -13.75 28.14
C THR A 177 -6.77 -12.89 26.99
N ILE A 178 -7.55 -11.85 27.28
CA ILE A 178 -7.95 -10.84 26.27
C ILE A 178 -6.71 -10.13 25.72
N GLY A 179 -5.78 -9.70 26.58
CA GLY A 179 -4.53 -9.06 26.15
C GLY A 179 -3.71 -9.93 25.19
N ARG A 180 -3.56 -11.23 25.48
CA ARG A 180 -2.90 -12.17 24.57
C ARG A 180 -3.61 -12.29 23.22
N TYR A 181 -4.95 -12.20 23.18
CA TYR A 181 -5.68 -12.18 21.91
C TYR A 181 -5.44 -10.86 21.17
N LEU A 182 -5.45 -9.71 21.86
CA LEU A 182 -5.13 -8.42 21.25
C LEU A 182 -3.72 -8.37 20.66
N ASP A 183 -2.71 -8.95 21.33
CA ASP A 183 -1.36 -9.03 20.76
C ASP A 183 -1.34 -9.84 19.46
N GLN A 184 -2.05 -10.97 19.43
CA GLN A 184 -2.06 -11.86 18.25
C GLN A 184 -2.82 -11.22 17.08
N ILE A 185 -3.91 -10.51 17.37
CA ILE A 185 -4.68 -9.72 16.40
C ILE A 185 -3.86 -8.51 15.91
N ALA A 186 -3.25 -7.74 16.81
CA ALA A 186 -2.42 -6.59 16.46
C ALA A 186 -1.23 -6.98 15.58
N GLY A 187 -0.52 -8.07 15.92
CA GLY A 187 0.58 -8.57 15.09
C GLY A 187 0.13 -9.04 13.70
N ALA A 188 -1.06 -9.67 13.61
CA ALA A 188 -1.63 -10.04 12.31
C ALA A 188 -2.01 -8.82 11.47
N LEU A 189 -2.62 -7.81 12.09
CA LEU A 189 -2.98 -6.56 11.41
C LEU A 189 -1.75 -5.77 10.99
N GLU A 190 -0.77 -5.55 11.87
CA GLU A 190 0.47 -4.82 11.53
C GLU A 190 1.24 -5.52 10.41
N TYR A 191 1.41 -6.85 10.47
CA TYR A 191 2.02 -7.61 9.37
C TYR A 191 1.26 -7.43 8.04
N ALA A 192 -0.07 -7.50 8.05
CA ALA A 192 -0.86 -7.30 6.84
C ALA A 192 -0.77 -5.84 6.32
N HIS A 193 -0.72 -4.85 7.22
CA HIS A 193 -0.56 -3.43 6.89
C HIS A 193 0.81 -3.15 6.26
N GLU A 194 1.88 -3.81 6.73
CA GLU A 194 3.21 -3.77 6.10
C GLU A 194 3.20 -4.32 4.65
N HIS A 195 2.28 -5.24 4.35
CA HIS A 195 2.03 -5.79 3.01
C HIS A 195 0.89 -5.07 2.27
N LEU A 196 0.50 -3.88 2.71
CA LEU A 196 -0.57 -3.02 2.14
C LEU A 196 -1.98 -3.66 2.13
N VAL A 197 -2.20 -4.74 2.89
CA VAL A 197 -3.50 -5.39 3.04
C VAL A 197 -4.18 -4.94 4.34
N LEU A 198 -5.26 -4.18 4.21
CA LEU A 198 -6.20 -3.94 5.31
C LEU A 198 -7.14 -5.14 5.47
N HIS A 199 -7.54 -5.47 6.70
CA HIS A 199 -8.55 -6.50 6.94
C HIS A 199 -9.94 -6.02 6.47
N ARG A 200 -10.30 -4.75 6.75
CA ARG A 200 -11.58 -4.08 6.37
C ARG A 200 -12.87 -4.71 6.89
N SER A 201 -12.83 -5.90 7.49
CA SER A 201 -14.00 -6.65 7.94
C SER A 201 -13.78 -7.45 9.22
N LEU A 202 -12.83 -7.02 10.06
CA LEU A 202 -12.51 -7.64 11.35
C LEU A 202 -13.72 -7.66 12.29
N THR A 203 -14.09 -8.84 12.80
CA THR A 203 -15.15 -9.05 13.80
C THR A 203 -14.74 -10.16 14.77
N VAL A 204 -15.61 -10.52 15.73
CA VAL A 204 -15.42 -11.75 16.53
C VAL A 204 -15.66 -13.04 15.73
N ASP A 205 -16.36 -12.96 14.59
CA ASP A 205 -16.60 -14.10 13.69
C ASP A 205 -15.38 -14.41 12.81
N SER A 206 -14.60 -13.39 12.39
CA SER A 206 -13.34 -13.59 11.67
C SER A 206 -12.18 -14.07 12.55
N LEU A 207 -12.46 -14.55 13.77
CA LEU A 207 -11.49 -15.03 14.75
C LEU A 207 -11.81 -16.46 15.19
N SER A 208 -10.81 -17.35 15.15
CA SER A 208 -10.90 -18.69 15.73
C SER A 208 -9.75 -19.00 16.69
N LEU A 209 -9.95 -19.97 17.57
CA LEU A 209 -8.96 -20.49 18.49
C LEU A 209 -8.45 -21.86 18.02
N GLN A 210 -7.14 -21.97 17.81
CA GLN A 210 -6.45 -23.23 17.60
C GLN A 210 -6.43 -24.08 18.89
N ARG A 211 -6.07 -25.36 18.77
CA ARG A 211 -6.04 -26.31 19.91
C ARG A 211 -5.08 -25.91 21.03
N ASP A 212 -4.02 -25.18 20.71
CA ASP A 212 -3.03 -24.65 21.66
C ASP A 212 -3.46 -23.30 22.30
N GLY A 213 -4.62 -22.76 21.90
CA GLY A 213 -5.17 -21.51 22.40
C GLY A 213 -4.70 -20.25 21.67
N ARG A 214 -3.93 -20.36 20.58
CA ARG A 214 -3.61 -19.23 19.70
C ARG A 214 -4.83 -18.80 18.87
N ILE A 215 -4.92 -17.50 18.61
CA ILE A 215 -5.85 -16.89 17.66
C ILE A 215 -5.40 -17.19 16.24
N LEU A 216 -6.37 -17.42 15.38
CA LEU A 216 -6.23 -17.39 13.93
C LEU A 216 -7.25 -16.39 13.39
N VAL A 217 -6.78 -15.44 12.58
CA VAL A 217 -7.58 -14.37 11.97
C VAL A 217 -7.87 -14.73 10.51
N HIS A 218 -9.12 -14.56 10.10
CA HIS A 218 -9.68 -15.02 8.83
C HIS A 218 -9.97 -13.79 7.93
N ASP A 219 -10.28 -14.04 6.66
CA ASP A 219 -10.87 -13.05 5.74
C ASP A 219 -10.10 -11.73 5.50
N PHE A 220 -8.77 -11.71 5.70
CA PHE A 220 -7.92 -10.58 5.33
C PHE A 220 -8.10 -10.17 3.87
N GLY A 221 -8.42 -8.89 3.63
CA GLY A 221 -8.56 -8.31 2.29
C GLY A 221 -9.72 -8.86 1.43
N ILE A 222 -10.39 -9.94 1.84
CA ILE A 222 -11.48 -10.58 1.07
C ILE A 222 -12.62 -9.58 0.80
N ARG A 223 -12.89 -8.65 1.72
CA ARG A 223 -13.84 -7.57 1.49
C ARG A 223 -13.48 -6.71 0.27
N ARG A 224 -12.23 -6.30 0.12
CA ARG A 224 -11.76 -5.54 -1.05
C ARG A 224 -11.87 -6.38 -2.33
N MET A 225 -11.61 -7.69 -2.28
CA MET A 225 -11.82 -8.57 -3.44
C MET A 225 -13.27 -8.56 -3.92
N LEU A 226 -14.25 -8.64 -3.00
CA LEU A 226 -15.67 -8.64 -3.34
C LEU A 226 -16.16 -7.29 -3.87
N GLU A 227 -15.57 -6.19 -3.37
CA GLU A 227 -15.80 -4.83 -3.87
C GLU A 227 -15.27 -4.68 -5.30
N LEU A 228 -14.02 -5.09 -5.57
CA LEU A 228 -13.40 -5.04 -6.91
C LEU A 228 -14.15 -5.87 -7.95
N GLY A 229 -14.81 -6.96 -7.53
CA GLY A 229 -15.61 -7.79 -8.43
C GLY A 229 -16.94 -7.16 -8.86
N ARG A 230 -17.41 -6.05 -8.27
CA ARG A 230 -18.78 -5.55 -8.48
C ARG A 230 -18.82 -4.23 -9.22
N LYS A 231 -19.78 -4.09 -10.14
CA LYS A 231 -20.07 -2.81 -10.81
C LYS A 231 -20.91 -1.87 -9.94
N ASP A 232 -21.56 -2.40 -8.91
CA ASP A 232 -22.46 -1.72 -7.98
C ASP A 232 -21.83 -1.58 -6.57
N VAL A 233 -20.57 -1.12 -6.52
CA VAL A 233 -19.74 -1.07 -5.29
C VAL A 233 -20.43 -0.34 -4.14
N GLU A 234 -21.06 0.82 -4.37
CA GLU A 234 -21.76 1.59 -3.34
C GLU A 234 -22.95 0.81 -2.73
N TRP A 235 -23.75 0.14 -3.56
CA TRP A 235 -24.89 -0.66 -3.11
C TRP A 235 -24.42 -1.89 -2.33
N TYR A 236 -23.32 -2.53 -2.77
CA TYR A 236 -22.72 -3.65 -2.08
C TYR A 236 -22.13 -3.25 -0.72
N ALA A 237 -21.43 -2.11 -0.64
CA ALA A 237 -20.87 -1.58 0.59
C ALA A 237 -21.94 -1.34 1.66
N LEU A 238 -23.06 -0.71 1.26
CA LEU A 238 -24.22 -0.45 2.11
C LEU A 238 -24.95 -1.73 2.56
N ARG A 239 -24.99 -2.76 1.71
CA ARG A 239 -25.75 -3.99 1.96
C ARG A 239 -25.02 -4.98 2.88
N ASN A 240 -23.70 -5.10 2.73
CA ASN A 240 -22.88 -6.07 3.47
C ASN A 240 -22.12 -5.41 4.65
N TRP A 241 -22.77 -4.50 5.37
CA TRP A 241 -22.24 -3.88 6.60
C TRP A 241 -22.14 -4.90 7.74
N ASN A 242 -20.98 -5.01 8.41
CA ASN A 242 -20.79 -5.86 9.60
C ASN A 242 -20.84 -5.05 10.91
N GLU A 243 -20.95 -5.73 12.05
CA GLU A 243 -21.14 -5.13 13.38
C GLU A 243 -19.94 -4.35 13.96
N ALA A 244 -18.77 -4.37 13.32
CA ALA A 244 -17.55 -3.72 13.78
C ALA A 244 -17.00 -2.67 12.80
N CYS A 245 -17.69 -2.46 11.69
CA CYS A 245 -17.25 -1.64 10.58
C CYS A 245 -17.17 -0.14 10.97
N ALA A 246 -16.27 0.62 10.35
CA ALA A 246 -15.89 1.97 10.80
C ALA A 246 -16.74 3.10 10.17
N PRO A 247 -16.79 4.31 10.78
CA PRO A 247 -17.55 5.45 10.26
C PRO A 247 -17.20 5.82 8.81
N GLU A 248 -15.92 5.80 8.45
CA GLU A 248 -15.45 6.05 7.09
C GLU A 248 -15.97 5.02 6.08
N GLN A 249 -16.17 3.76 6.51
CA GLN A 249 -16.75 2.70 5.67
C GLN A 249 -18.26 2.87 5.44
N ILE A 250 -18.99 3.53 6.35
CA ILE A 250 -20.40 3.91 6.15
C ILE A 250 -20.51 5.01 5.11
N LEU A 251 -19.58 5.96 5.17
CA LEU A 251 -19.60 7.19 4.37
C LEU A 251 -18.93 7.03 3.00
N SER A 252 -18.45 5.83 2.66
CA SER A 252 -17.63 5.55 1.47
C SER A 252 -16.39 6.45 1.36
N ASN A 253 -15.85 6.87 2.51
CA ASN A 253 -14.58 7.61 2.59
C ASN A 253 -13.39 6.66 2.44
N GLN A 254 -12.19 7.23 2.24
CA GLN A 254 -10.94 6.46 2.21
C GLN A 254 -10.73 5.67 3.52
N VAL A 255 -10.44 4.37 3.37
CA VAL A 255 -10.09 3.45 4.46
C VAL A 255 -8.57 3.35 4.60
N ASN A 256 -8.08 3.20 5.83
CA ASN A 256 -6.65 3.20 6.14
C ASN A 256 -6.38 2.28 7.36
N PRO A 257 -5.13 2.13 7.85
CA PRO A 257 -4.84 1.30 9.03
C PRO A 257 -5.68 1.61 10.28
N ALA A 258 -6.11 2.86 10.48
CA ALA A 258 -6.96 3.26 11.60
C ALA A 258 -8.42 2.77 11.45
N THR A 259 -8.84 2.31 10.27
CA THR A 259 -10.10 1.58 10.06
C THR A 259 -10.07 0.23 10.78
N ASP A 260 -8.98 -0.53 10.66
CA ASP A 260 -8.85 -1.81 11.36
C ASP A 260 -8.64 -1.62 12.88
N VAL A 261 -8.03 -0.49 13.31
CA VAL A 261 -7.96 -0.09 14.74
C VAL A 261 -9.35 0.13 15.32
N TYR A 262 -10.27 0.76 14.57
CA TYR A 262 -11.66 0.92 15.01
C TYR A 262 -12.34 -0.44 15.19
N ALA A 263 -12.24 -1.32 14.19
CA ALA A 263 -12.83 -2.65 14.25
C ALA A 263 -12.24 -3.49 15.41
N MET A 264 -10.92 -3.41 15.64
CA MET A 264 -10.26 -4.03 16.78
C MET A 264 -10.77 -3.46 18.13
N GLY A 265 -11.12 -2.17 18.18
CA GLY A 265 -11.78 -1.55 19.33
C GLY A 265 -13.17 -2.13 19.62
N ILE A 266 -13.98 -2.36 18.59
CA ILE A 266 -15.28 -3.03 18.71
C ILE A 266 -15.11 -4.49 19.18
N VAL A 267 -14.15 -5.22 18.59
CA VAL A 267 -13.79 -6.58 19.03
C VAL A 267 -13.37 -6.58 20.49
N LEU A 268 -12.53 -5.65 20.96
CA LEU A 268 -12.15 -5.58 22.38
C LEU A 268 -13.37 -5.36 23.28
N TYR A 269 -14.30 -4.48 22.91
CA TYR A 269 -15.55 -4.29 23.66
C TYR A 269 -16.34 -5.62 23.78
N GLN A 270 -16.46 -6.37 22.69
CA GLN A 270 -17.11 -7.69 22.69
C GLN A 270 -16.36 -8.74 23.51
N LEU A 271 -15.02 -8.76 23.48
CA LEU A 271 -14.21 -9.66 24.31
C LEU A 271 -14.34 -9.34 25.82
N LEU A 272 -14.52 -8.07 26.17
CA LEU A 272 -14.70 -7.63 27.56
C LEU A 272 -16.12 -7.91 28.08
N THR A 273 -17.15 -7.71 27.25
CA THR A 273 -18.57 -7.70 27.69
C THR A 273 -19.41 -8.89 27.22
N SER A 274 -18.93 -9.67 26.26
CA SER A 274 -19.69 -10.67 25.48
C SER A 274 -20.88 -10.11 24.67
N GLU A 275 -20.99 -8.79 24.48
CA GLU A 275 -22.05 -8.12 23.72
C GLU A 275 -21.48 -7.09 22.73
N ALA A 276 -22.21 -6.83 21.63
CA ALA A 276 -21.88 -5.71 20.74
C ALA A 276 -22.18 -4.35 21.41
N PRO A 277 -21.40 -3.28 21.13
CA PRO A 277 -21.61 -1.97 21.76
C PRO A 277 -22.86 -1.26 21.29
N TYR A 278 -23.34 -1.54 20.08
CA TYR A 278 -24.50 -0.89 19.47
C TYR A 278 -25.54 -1.94 19.08
N THR A 279 -26.82 -1.64 19.34
CA THR A 279 -27.94 -2.53 19.02
C THR A 279 -29.10 -1.74 18.43
N GLY A 280 -29.91 -2.36 17.58
CA GLY A 280 -31.02 -1.67 16.93
C GLY A 280 -31.94 -2.60 16.18
N ALA A 281 -33.20 -2.18 15.99
CA ALA A 281 -34.21 -2.99 15.30
C ALA A 281 -33.97 -3.13 13.79
N ARG A 282 -33.20 -2.21 13.19
CA ARG A 282 -32.81 -2.23 11.76
C ARG A 282 -31.33 -1.90 11.63
N ARG A 283 -30.67 -2.44 10.60
CA ARG A 283 -29.23 -2.19 10.33
C ARG A 283 -28.88 -0.69 10.31
N LYS A 284 -29.70 0.15 9.67
CA LYS A 284 -29.49 1.61 9.64
C LYS A 284 -29.48 2.28 11.02
N ASP A 285 -30.18 1.72 12.00
CA ASP A 285 -30.22 2.25 13.36
C ASP A 285 -28.88 1.96 14.08
N ILE A 286 -28.21 0.85 13.73
CA ILE A 286 -26.86 0.50 14.20
C ILE A 286 -25.80 1.36 13.47
N MET A 287 -25.90 1.52 12.14
CA MET A 287 -25.01 2.39 11.36
C MET A 287 -24.97 3.83 11.90
N GLN A 288 -26.14 4.41 12.23
CA GLN A 288 -26.20 5.75 12.84
C GLN A 288 -25.50 5.80 14.21
N GLN A 289 -25.52 4.73 15.00
CA GLN A 289 -24.75 4.65 16.24
C GLN A 289 -23.24 4.62 15.99
N HIS A 290 -22.76 3.82 15.03
CA HIS A 290 -21.35 3.85 14.63
C HIS A 290 -20.90 5.24 14.17
N LEU A 291 -21.73 5.98 13.43
CA LEU A 291 -21.46 7.37 13.02
C LEU A 291 -21.42 8.37 14.19
N GLN A 292 -22.42 8.33 15.08
CA GLN A 292 -22.73 9.47 15.97
C GLN A 292 -22.56 9.19 17.47
N ILE A 293 -22.84 7.97 17.91
CA ILE A 293 -22.95 7.64 19.34
C ILE A 293 -21.61 7.16 19.87
N PRO A 294 -21.04 7.76 20.93
CA PRO A 294 -19.83 7.26 21.56
C PRO A 294 -19.98 5.80 22.05
N ILE A 295 -18.87 5.05 22.11
CA ILE A 295 -18.92 3.67 22.62
C ILE A 295 -19.39 3.67 24.09
N PRO A 296 -20.30 2.76 24.49
CA PRO A 296 -20.70 2.66 25.89
C PRO A 296 -19.53 2.29 26.80
N SER A 297 -19.64 2.62 28.09
CA SER A 297 -18.67 2.14 29.09
C SER A 297 -18.81 0.62 29.28
N VAL A 298 -17.69 -0.12 29.21
CA VAL A 298 -17.68 -1.57 29.44
C VAL A 298 -18.08 -1.92 30.87
N ARG A 299 -17.89 -0.99 31.81
CA ARG A 299 -18.23 -1.16 33.23
C ARG A 299 -19.74 -1.21 33.49
N THR A 300 -20.57 -0.83 32.51
CA THR A 300 -22.03 -1.05 32.57
C THR A 300 -22.42 -2.53 32.53
N ARG A 301 -21.60 -3.37 31.87
CA ARG A 301 -21.77 -4.82 31.79
C ARG A 301 -20.81 -5.60 32.68
N ARG A 302 -19.59 -5.08 32.86
CA ARG A 302 -18.51 -5.73 33.59
C ARG A 302 -17.85 -4.77 34.59
N PRO A 303 -18.47 -4.51 35.76
CA PRO A 303 -18.02 -3.47 36.70
C PRO A 303 -16.63 -3.69 37.31
N ASP A 304 -16.13 -4.94 37.26
CA ASP A 304 -14.84 -5.42 37.78
C ASP A 304 -13.61 -4.92 37.01
N VAL A 305 -13.77 -4.41 35.78
CA VAL A 305 -12.61 -3.95 34.99
C VAL A 305 -12.16 -2.52 35.36
N PRO A 306 -10.88 -2.17 35.12
CA PRO A 306 -10.38 -0.80 35.29
C PRO A 306 -11.16 0.22 34.45
N VAL A 307 -11.33 1.43 34.97
CA VAL A 307 -12.08 2.52 34.30
C VAL A 307 -11.31 3.12 33.12
N GLU A 308 -9.99 2.99 33.16
CA GLU A 308 -9.04 3.41 32.15
C GLU A 308 -9.28 2.67 30.81
N LEU A 309 -9.90 1.47 30.84
CA LEU A 309 -10.27 0.75 29.62
C LEU A 309 -11.32 1.49 28.77
N ASP A 310 -12.23 2.24 29.41
CA ASP A 310 -13.21 3.05 28.67
C ASP A 310 -12.52 4.15 27.84
N ALA A 311 -11.41 4.72 28.34
CA ALA A 311 -10.66 5.75 27.65
C ALA A 311 -9.97 5.23 26.38
N ILE A 312 -9.26 4.09 26.46
CA ILE A 312 -8.60 3.52 25.28
C ILE A 312 -9.61 2.99 24.25
N LEU A 313 -10.77 2.49 24.68
CA LEU A 313 -11.86 2.11 23.78
C LEU A 313 -12.45 3.32 23.07
N ALA A 314 -12.63 4.44 23.78
CA ALA A 314 -13.08 5.70 23.18
C ALA A 314 -12.07 6.25 22.16
N THR A 315 -10.76 6.16 22.43
CA THR A 315 -9.71 6.52 21.46
C THR A 315 -9.72 5.59 20.24
N ALA A 316 -9.70 4.27 20.44
CA ALA A 316 -9.70 3.31 19.33
C ALA A 316 -10.95 3.45 18.44
N THR A 317 -12.11 3.76 19.04
CA THR A 317 -13.40 3.92 18.33
C THR A 317 -13.81 5.38 18.09
N ALA A 318 -12.84 6.30 18.11
CA ALA A 318 -13.06 7.70 17.79
C ALA A 318 -13.65 7.85 16.37
N LYS A 319 -14.55 8.83 16.19
CA LYS A 319 -15.31 8.96 14.93
C LYS A 319 -14.43 9.40 13.77
N GLN A 320 -13.49 10.31 14.00
CA GLN A 320 -12.44 10.65 13.05
C GLN A 320 -11.31 9.62 13.13
N ALA A 321 -10.77 9.21 11.98
CA ALA A 321 -9.67 8.25 11.92
C ALA A 321 -8.35 8.81 12.47
N SER A 322 -8.13 10.13 12.37
CA SER A 322 -6.97 10.86 12.92
C SER A 322 -6.84 10.80 14.43
N ASP A 323 -7.97 10.60 15.12
CA ASP A 323 -8.06 10.70 16.59
C ASP A 323 -7.86 9.33 17.26
N ARG A 324 -7.60 8.28 16.46
CA ARG A 324 -7.38 6.90 16.89
C ARG A 324 -5.89 6.62 17.10
N PHE A 325 -5.59 5.43 17.61
CA PHE A 325 -4.21 4.93 17.62
C PHE A 325 -3.68 4.80 16.18
N SER A 326 -2.44 5.22 15.95
CA SER A 326 -1.80 5.20 14.63
C SER A 326 -1.50 3.81 14.08
N GLN A 327 -1.47 2.79 14.93
CA GLN A 327 -1.24 1.39 14.58
C GLN A 327 -1.91 0.44 15.60
N PRO A 328 -2.32 -0.78 15.20
CA PRO A 328 -2.92 -1.78 16.11
C PRO A 328 -2.08 -2.10 17.36
N GLY A 329 -0.76 -2.16 17.25
CA GLY A 329 0.16 -2.42 18.35
C GLY A 329 0.22 -1.29 19.38
N ALA A 330 -0.07 -0.05 19.00
CA ALA A 330 -0.21 1.07 19.95
C ALA A 330 -1.45 0.89 20.84
N PHE A 331 -2.56 0.44 20.26
CA PHE A 331 -3.77 0.11 21.01
C PHE A 331 -3.56 -1.10 21.93
N ALA A 332 -2.89 -2.15 21.43
CA ALA A 332 -2.53 -3.32 22.25
C ALA A 332 -1.60 -2.94 23.43
N ASN A 333 -0.58 -2.09 23.21
CA ASN A 333 0.28 -1.59 24.28
C ASN A 333 -0.52 -0.81 25.34
N ALA A 334 -1.37 0.13 24.93
CA ALA A 334 -2.19 0.92 25.85
C ALA A 334 -3.15 0.05 26.70
N TYR A 335 -3.65 -1.07 26.15
CA TYR A 335 -4.40 -2.06 26.92
C TYR A 335 -3.54 -2.73 28.01
N TYR A 336 -2.33 -3.16 27.67
CA TYR A 336 -1.42 -3.81 28.62
C TYR A 336 -0.90 -2.88 29.71
N ASP A 337 -0.67 -1.60 29.41
CA ASP A 337 -0.27 -0.60 30.40
C ASP A 337 -1.33 -0.44 31.52
N ILE A 338 -2.61 -0.73 31.20
CA ILE A 338 -3.72 -0.73 32.17
C ILE A 338 -3.83 -2.07 32.89
N VAL A 339 -3.87 -3.20 32.17
CA VAL A 339 -4.20 -4.51 32.80
C VAL A 339 -2.98 -5.27 33.35
N SER A 340 -1.77 -4.94 32.92
CA SER A 340 -0.55 -5.62 33.36
C SER A 340 0.74 -4.76 33.16
N PRO A 341 0.84 -3.56 33.78
CA PRO A 341 1.99 -2.65 33.64
C PRO A 341 3.35 -3.21 34.11
N GLN A 342 3.37 -4.40 34.71
CA GLN A 342 4.59 -5.09 35.18
C GLN A 342 4.74 -6.50 34.59
N HIS A 343 4.17 -6.78 33.41
CA HIS A 343 4.19 -8.11 32.80
C HIS A 343 5.59 -8.52 32.28
N ALA A 344 6.44 -8.97 33.21
CA ALA A 344 7.79 -9.43 32.93
C ALA A 344 7.80 -10.58 31.91
N GLY A 345 8.14 -10.26 30.66
CA GLY A 345 8.22 -11.22 29.54
C GLY A 345 7.41 -10.84 28.30
N ARG A 346 6.48 -9.87 28.38
CA ARG A 346 5.87 -9.31 27.15
C ARG A 346 6.86 -8.35 26.49
N VAL A 347 7.05 -8.49 25.17
CA VAL A 347 7.73 -7.49 24.34
C VAL A 347 6.66 -6.55 23.78
N PRO A 348 6.64 -5.25 24.13
CA PRO A 348 5.69 -4.30 23.56
C PRO A 348 5.91 -4.11 22.05
N PHE A 349 4.84 -3.80 21.32
CA PHE A 349 4.95 -3.42 19.92
C PHE A 349 5.82 -2.18 19.76
N LYS A 350 6.73 -2.20 18.79
CA LYS A 350 7.55 -1.03 18.47
C LYS A 350 6.67 -0.03 17.74
N LEU A 351 6.42 1.11 18.38
CA LEU A 351 5.63 2.16 17.75
C LEU A 351 6.48 2.87 16.71
N ASN A 352 5.87 3.15 15.57
CA ASN A 352 6.46 3.92 14.49
C ASN A 352 6.61 5.38 14.95
N ALA A 353 7.78 5.70 15.51
CA ALA A 353 8.17 7.05 15.92
C ALA A 353 8.17 7.98 14.68
N GLY A 354 7.02 8.61 14.41
CA GLY A 354 6.78 9.31 13.15
C GLY A 354 5.40 9.96 12.98
N VAL A 355 4.49 9.88 13.96
CA VAL A 355 3.29 10.76 14.01
C VAL A 355 3.07 11.21 15.45
N ILE A 356 3.66 12.35 15.83
CA ILE A 356 3.21 13.09 17.02
C ILE A 356 2.25 14.17 16.53
N HIS A 357 0.94 13.90 16.61
CA HIS A 357 0.02 15.00 16.83
C HIS A 357 0.23 15.49 18.26
N ASN A 358 0.43 16.80 18.43
CA ASN A 358 0.73 17.42 19.73
C ASN A 358 -0.42 17.20 20.73
N GLY A 359 -0.30 16.14 21.54
CA GLY A 359 -1.17 15.83 22.67
C GLY A 359 -0.30 15.42 23.85
N ILE A 360 -0.04 16.36 24.76
CA ILE A 360 0.62 16.07 26.03
C ILE A 360 -0.30 15.10 26.80
N TYR A 361 0.18 13.89 27.09
CA TYR A 361 -0.48 13.01 28.06
C TYR A 361 -0.59 13.75 29.41
N PRO A 362 -1.79 14.08 29.93
CA PRO A 362 -1.90 14.58 31.27
C PRO A 362 -1.68 13.40 32.23
N ALA A 363 -0.67 13.50 33.09
CA ALA A 363 -0.48 12.54 34.17
C ALA A 363 -1.74 12.49 35.05
N VAL A 364 -2.28 11.29 35.26
CA VAL A 364 -3.53 11.06 36.00
C VAL A 364 -3.43 11.71 37.39
N SER A 365 -4.22 12.76 37.60
CA SER A 365 -4.32 13.47 38.88
C SER A 365 -5.79 13.60 39.28
N ASN A 366 -6.20 12.71 40.19
CA ASN A 366 -7.40 12.72 41.03
C ASN A 366 -8.51 13.75 40.68
N VAL A 367 -9.55 13.30 39.99
CA VAL A 367 -10.83 14.03 39.90
C VAL A 367 -11.69 13.72 41.13
N THR A 368 -12.16 14.76 41.81
CA THR A 368 -13.32 14.69 42.72
C THR A 368 -14.54 15.35 42.05
N PRO A 369 -15.78 14.84 42.27
CA PRO A 369 -16.93 15.24 41.46
C PRO A 369 -17.73 16.40 42.06
N ASN A 370 -18.07 17.38 41.21
CA ASN A 370 -19.23 18.31 41.22
C ASN A 370 -19.02 19.31 40.06
N GLY A 371 -20.00 19.78 39.28
CA GLY A 371 -21.44 19.53 39.22
C GLY A 371 -22.14 20.65 38.44
N ASN A 372 -23.23 20.35 37.72
CA ASN A 372 -24.19 21.27 37.06
C ASN A 372 -23.83 21.99 35.73
N ALA A 373 -24.34 21.42 34.63
CA ALA A 373 -25.33 21.97 33.69
C ALA A 373 -25.32 23.46 33.24
N GLY A 374 -25.45 23.69 31.91
CA GLY A 374 -25.91 24.97 31.36
C GLY A 374 -25.80 25.14 29.82
N TYR A 375 -26.93 25.05 29.12
CA TYR A 375 -27.22 25.65 27.80
C TYR A 375 -27.85 27.04 28.04
N ASP A 376 -27.92 28.05 27.16
CA ASP A 376 -27.55 28.31 25.74
C ASP A 376 -27.63 29.88 25.57
N PRO A 377 -27.76 30.55 24.39
CA PRO A 377 -27.23 30.39 23.02
C PRO A 377 -26.53 31.69 22.49
N VAL A 378 -26.41 31.79 21.16
CA VAL A 378 -25.79 32.82 20.28
C VAL A 378 -26.50 34.20 20.25
N ASP A 379 -25.76 35.32 20.16
CA ASP A 379 -26.16 36.44 19.25
C ASP A 379 -25.05 37.44 18.81
N GLN A 380 -25.35 38.17 17.73
CA GLN A 380 -24.59 39.12 16.87
C GLN A 380 -24.31 40.52 17.52
N LEU A 381 -23.60 41.54 16.98
CA LEU A 381 -22.71 41.83 15.81
C LEU A 381 -21.98 43.19 16.09
N GLY A 382 -20.76 43.45 15.60
CA GLY A 382 -20.20 44.83 15.57
C GLY A 382 -18.66 44.96 15.56
N PRO A 383 -18.07 46.07 15.05
CA PRO A 383 -17.15 45.96 13.90
C PRO A 383 -15.65 46.23 14.15
N LEU A 384 -14.86 45.92 13.11
CA LEU A 384 -13.40 46.05 12.99
C LEU A 384 -12.82 47.45 13.26
N ALA A 385 -11.75 47.53 14.07
CA ALA A 385 -10.75 48.61 14.00
C ALA A 385 -9.37 48.24 14.61
N ALA A 386 -8.31 48.46 13.82
CA ALA A 386 -6.91 48.75 14.18
C ALA A 386 -6.06 47.78 15.08
N LEU A 387 -4.87 47.46 14.56
CA LEU A 387 -3.79 46.72 15.23
C LEU A 387 -2.98 47.59 16.23
N PRO A 388 -2.66 47.09 17.44
CA PRO A 388 -1.52 47.52 18.24
C PRO A 388 -0.44 46.42 18.28
N HIS A 389 0.73 46.63 17.68
CA HIS A 389 1.91 47.19 18.35
C HIS A 389 2.33 46.42 19.62
N TYR A 390 3.33 45.55 19.45
CA TYR A 390 3.97 44.71 20.45
C TYR A 390 4.62 45.53 21.58
N ARG A 391 4.29 45.23 22.85
CA ARG A 391 4.98 45.75 24.04
C ARG A 391 5.85 44.65 24.68
N PRO A 392 7.13 44.91 24.98
CA PRO A 392 7.97 43.96 25.73
C PRO A 392 7.63 43.93 27.23
N GLY A 393 8.02 42.83 27.88
CA GLY A 393 7.70 42.51 29.28
C GLY A 393 8.52 43.24 30.37
N PRO A 394 8.27 42.92 31.66
CA PRO A 394 8.67 43.76 32.80
C PRO A 394 10.14 43.67 33.23
N THR A 395 10.58 44.73 33.91
CA THR A 395 11.96 45.03 34.32
C THR A 395 12.38 44.44 35.68
N LEU A 396 13.66 44.08 35.80
CA LEU A 396 14.36 43.81 37.07
C LEU A 396 14.90 45.11 37.73
N PRO A 397 15.11 45.14 39.06
CA PRO A 397 15.54 46.34 39.80
C PRO A 397 17.06 46.64 39.66
N PRO A 398 17.50 47.89 39.95
CA PRO A 398 18.81 48.39 39.54
C PRO A 398 19.97 48.05 40.50
N ALA A 399 21.16 47.88 39.94
CA ALA A 399 22.42 47.77 40.67
C ALA A 399 23.03 49.15 41.00
N THR A 400 23.70 49.26 42.14
CA THR A 400 24.29 50.50 42.67
C THR A 400 25.60 50.89 41.98
N THR A 401 25.80 52.21 41.85
CA THR A 401 27.03 52.84 41.34
C THR A 401 28.26 52.56 42.21
N VAL A 402 29.38 52.23 41.59
CA VAL A 402 30.73 52.25 42.21
C VAL A 402 31.67 53.08 41.33
N THR A 403 32.52 53.88 41.97
CA THR A 403 33.36 54.92 41.37
C THR A 403 34.62 54.40 40.68
N ASP A 404 35.05 55.16 39.66
CA ASP A 404 36.30 54.98 38.89
C ASP A 404 37.57 55.14 39.75
N TYR A 405 38.55 54.26 39.53
CA TYR A 405 39.95 54.44 39.93
C TYR A 405 40.87 53.85 38.87
N SER A 406 41.63 54.72 38.20
CA SER A 406 42.54 54.35 37.12
C SER A 406 43.92 53.92 37.63
N HIS A 407 44.25 52.63 37.48
CA HIS A 407 45.61 52.11 37.68
C HIS A 407 46.15 51.49 36.37
N ARG A 408 47.13 52.17 35.76
CA ARG A 408 47.91 51.63 34.63
C ARG A 408 48.85 50.51 35.13
N PRO A 409 48.80 49.28 34.59
CA PRO A 409 49.76 48.23 34.94
C PRO A 409 51.13 48.49 34.28
N SER A 410 52.21 48.07 34.96
CA SER A 410 53.58 48.20 34.45
C SER A 410 53.89 47.21 33.32
N PRO A 411 54.76 47.56 32.36
CA PRO A 411 54.96 46.78 31.12
C PRO A 411 55.45 45.34 31.35
N LEU A 412 56.14 45.07 32.47
CA LEU A 412 56.59 43.73 32.84
C LEU A 412 55.43 42.74 33.07
N ARG A 413 54.30 43.21 33.61
CA ARG A 413 53.11 42.36 33.82
C ARG A 413 52.40 42.04 32.52
N ILE A 414 52.39 42.96 31.55
CA ILE A 414 51.83 42.73 30.22
C ILE A 414 52.64 41.67 29.48
N LEU A 415 53.98 41.74 29.54
CA LEU A 415 54.87 40.74 28.93
C LEU A 415 54.72 39.34 29.54
N LEU A 416 54.56 39.22 30.87
CA LEU A 416 54.32 37.93 31.52
C LEU A 416 52.95 37.33 31.16
N ILE A 417 51.90 38.14 31.12
CA ILE A 417 50.56 37.68 30.72
C ILE A 417 50.52 37.31 29.23
N ALA A 418 51.17 38.09 28.37
CA ALA A 418 51.30 37.77 26.95
C ALA A 418 52.14 36.49 26.73
N GLY A 419 53.24 36.31 27.45
CA GLY A 419 54.04 35.10 27.41
C GLY A 419 53.27 33.85 27.88
N LEU A 420 52.46 33.99 28.93
CA LEU A 420 51.60 32.89 29.41
C LEU A 420 50.47 32.58 28.42
N LEU A 421 49.84 33.60 27.82
CA LEU A 421 48.85 33.42 26.74
C LEU A 421 49.47 32.74 25.51
N VAL A 422 50.66 33.17 25.07
CA VAL A 422 51.37 32.51 23.97
C VAL A 422 51.73 31.07 24.35
N ALA A 423 52.19 30.80 25.57
CA ALA A 423 52.48 29.44 26.01
C ALA A 423 51.22 28.55 26.11
N VAL A 424 50.07 29.10 26.51
CA VAL A 424 48.77 28.41 26.51
C VAL A 424 48.27 28.17 25.08
N ILE A 425 48.44 29.14 24.17
CA ILE A 425 48.06 29.00 22.75
C ILE A 425 48.98 28.01 22.04
N LEU A 426 50.30 28.05 22.27
CA LEU A 426 51.24 27.10 21.68
C LEU A 426 51.06 25.70 22.29
N GLY A 427 50.81 25.62 23.60
CA GLY A 427 50.51 24.38 24.30
C GLY A 427 49.19 23.75 23.88
N SER A 428 48.15 24.55 23.66
CA SER A 428 46.87 24.07 23.11
C SER A 428 46.98 23.74 21.63
N PHE A 429 47.76 24.47 20.83
CA PHE A 429 48.04 24.11 19.43
C PHE A 429 48.86 22.82 19.33
N LEU A 430 49.86 22.60 20.19
CA LEU A 430 50.62 21.35 20.29
C LEU A 430 49.78 20.19 20.87
N ALA A 431 48.83 20.48 21.76
CA ALA A 431 47.88 19.48 22.24
C ALA A 431 46.86 19.10 21.17
N VAL A 432 46.30 20.06 20.43
CA VAL A 432 45.37 19.83 19.31
C VAL A 432 46.07 19.09 18.16
N THR A 433 47.30 19.45 17.81
CA THR A 433 48.07 18.74 16.76
C THR A 433 48.56 17.35 17.19
N ARG A 434 48.64 17.04 18.50
CA ARG A 434 48.88 15.67 19.01
C ARG A 434 47.63 14.86 19.33
N LEU A 435 46.48 15.48 19.61
CA LEU A 435 45.18 14.79 19.72
C LEU A 435 44.58 14.50 18.34
N GLY A 436 44.78 15.37 17.36
CA GLY A 436 44.35 15.15 15.97
C GLY A 436 44.98 13.92 15.31
N SER A 437 46.12 13.45 15.82
CA SER A 437 46.78 12.19 15.41
C SER A 437 46.33 10.95 16.19
N LEU A 438 45.40 11.06 17.15
CA LEU A 438 44.82 9.94 17.91
C LEU A 438 43.36 9.63 17.53
N LEU A 439 42.73 10.50 16.74
CA LEU A 439 41.38 10.32 16.23
C LEU A 439 41.43 10.23 14.69
N SER A 440 41.89 9.10 14.18
CA SER A 440 41.55 8.71 12.80
C SER A 440 40.02 8.72 12.69
N PRO A 441 39.42 9.35 11.65
CA PRO A 441 37.98 9.28 11.44
C PRO A 441 37.56 7.81 11.35
N ALA A 442 36.41 7.48 11.95
CA ALA A 442 35.87 6.12 11.87
C ALA A 442 35.67 5.73 10.40
N PRO A 443 35.95 4.47 10.01
CA PRO A 443 35.81 4.07 8.62
C PRO A 443 34.36 4.23 8.15
N THR A 444 34.21 4.84 6.98
CA THR A 444 32.91 5.11 6.33
C THR A 444 32.90 4.44 4.97
N GLY A 445 31.79 3.80 4.63
CA GLY A 445 31.57 3.27 3.28
C GLY A 445 30.24 3.74 2.70
N GLN A 446 30.17 3.70 1.38
CA GLN A 446 28.94 3.87 0.62
C GLN A 446 28.77 2.67 -0.32
N VAL A 447 27.51 2.32 -0.58
CA VAL A 447 27.11 1.37 -1.62
C VAL A 447 26.12 2.06 -2.53
N THR A 448 26.50 2.23 -3.79
CA THR A 448 25.65 2.84 -4.82
C THR A 448 25.12 1.75 -5.73
N PHE A 449 23.83 1.79 -6.02
CA PHE A 449 23.16 0.87 -6.93
C PHE A 449 22.96 1.54 -8.29
N MET A 450 23.06 0.77 -9.38
CA MET A 450 23.00 1.29 -10.75
C MET A 450 22.55 0.20 -11.73
N ASP A 451 22.15 0.62 -12.94
CA ASP A 451 22.14 -0.32 -14.07
C ASP A 451 23.54 -0.44 -14.68
N SER A 452 23.90 -1.65 -15.08
CA SER A 452 25.21 -1.98 -15.62
C SER A 452 25.34 -1.80 -17.13
N SER A 453 24.24 -1.58 -17.85
CA SER A 453 24.31 -1.37 -19.30
C SER A 453 23.32 -0.30 -19.78
N ALA A 454 23.80 0.60 -20.63
CA ALA A 454 22.97 1.59 -21.32
C ALA A 454 22.08 0.98 -22.44
N GLN A 455 21.89 -0.34 -22.45
CA GLN A 455 21.08 -1.09 -23.42
C GLN A 455 20.10 -2.07 -22.75
N ALA A 456 20.08 -2.13 -21.41
CA ALA A 456 19.16 -2.94 -20.63
C ALA A 456 18.31 -2.00 -19.79
N LEU A 457 17.02 -1.95 -20.09
CA LEU A 457 16.07 -1.10 -19.40
C LEU A 457 15.89 -1.52 -17.94
N GLY A 458 16.22 -0.60 -17.03
CA GLY A 458 15.54 -0.49 -15.74
C GLY A 458 15.84 -1.53 -14.64
N LYS A 459 16.88 -2.36 -14.75
CA LYS A 459 17.01 -3.57 -13.88
C LYS A 459 17.78 -3.36 -12.58
N THR A 460 18.54 -2.28 -12.38
CA THR A 460 19.33 -2.05 -11.14
C THR A 460 20.16 -3.29 -10.75
N ASN A 461 20.91 -3.81 -11.73
CA ASN A 461 21.57 -5.10 -11.71
C ASN A 461 23.06 -5.03 -11.28
N ALA A 462 23.58 -3.85 -10.94
CA ALA A 462 24.92 -3.64 -10.43
C ALA A 462 24.97 -2.77 -9.17
N LEU A 463 26.07 -2.91 -8.44
CA LEU A 463 26.42 -2.03 -7.33
C LEU A 463 27.93 -1.74 -7.30
N GLU A 464 28.27 -0.60 -6.72
CA GLU A 464 29.64 -0.24 -6.37
C GLU A 464 29.72 0.03 -4.86
N ILE A 465 30.68 -0.60 -4.19
CA ILE A 465 31.04 -0.33 -2.81
C ILE A 465 32.33 0.50 -2.83
N GLN A 466 32.35 1.60 -2.09
CA GLN A 466 33.58 2.35 -1.77
C GLN A 466 33.68 2.56 -0.26
N ILE A 467 34.83 2.24 0.32
CA ILE A 467 35.08 2.38 1.76
C ILE A 467 36.39 3.13 2.00
N THR A 468 36.36 4.11 2.89
CA THR A 468 37.52 4.90 3.29
C THR A 468 37.91 4.64 4.75
N GLY A 469 39.20 4.64 5.05
CA GLY A 469 39.70 4.57 6.44
C GLY A 469 39.69 3.18 7.09
N LEU A 470 39.36 2.10 6.36
CA LEU A 470 39.59 0.73 6.85
C LEU A 470 41.08 0.47 7.02
N ALA A 471 41.44 -0.21 8.12
CA ALA A 471 42.80 -0.69 8.34
C ALA A 471 43.19 -1.79 7.33
N ALA A 472 44.49 -2.04 7.15
CA ALA A 472 44.95 -3.21 6.41
C ALA A 472 44.48 -4.50 7.12
N PRO A 473 43.90 -5.49 6.41
CA PRO A 473 43.51 -6.75 7.02
C PRO A 473 44.76 -7.50 7.53
N PRO A 474 44.62 -8.33 8.59
CA PRO A 474 45.70 -9.20 9.05
C PRO A 474 46.21 -10.13 7.95
N SER A 475 47.47 -10.57 8.06
CA SER A 475 48.08 -11.48 7.09
C SER A 475 47.26 -12.78 6.93
N GLY A 476 46.89 -13.10 5.69
CA GLY A 476 46.02 -14.24 5.34
C GLY A 476 44.51 -13.93 5.29
N SER A 477 44.11 -12.73 5.72
CA SER A 477 42.71 -12.30 5.77
C SER A 477 42.35 -11.31 4.65
N THR A 478 41.08 -11.32 4.25
CA THR A 478 40.50 -10.41 3.25
C THR A 478 39.18 -9.85 3.74
N TYR A 479 38.82 -8.64 3.31
CA TYR A 479 37.46 -8.13 3.50
C TYR A 479 36.56 -8.67 2.40
N HIS A 480 35.42 -9.25 2.76
CA HIS A 480 34.40 -9.72 1.82
C HIS A 480 33.09 -8.97 2.06
N ALA A 481 32.37 -8.66 0.98
CA ALA A 481 31.04 -8.07 1.02
C ALA A 481 29.95 -9.11 0.74
N TRP A 482 28.85 -8.97 1.47
CA TRP A 482 27.70 -9.89 1.44
C TRP A 482 26.42 -9.08 1.44
N MET A 483 25.51 -9.38 0.53
CA MET A 483 24.13 -8.92 0.60
C MET A 483 23.28 -10.02 1.23
N ILE A 484 22.47 -9.65 2.20
CA ILE A 484 21.76 -10.57 3.08
C ILE A 484 20.28 -10.17 3.09
N ASP A 485 19.42 -11.11 2.72
CA ASP A 485 17.99 -11.01 3.06
C ASP A 485 17.79 -11.48 4.50
N GLN A 486 17.38 -10.56 5.36
CA GLN A 486 17.11 -10.85 6.78
C GLN A 486 15.85 -11.69 7.00
N GLN A 487 14.97 -11.85 5.99
CA GLN A 487 13.75 -12.64 6.10
C GLN A 487 13.95 -14.10 5.67
N SER A 488 14.58 -14.33 4.50
CA SER A 488 14.82 -15.69 3.99
C SER A 488 16.19 -16.29 4.36
N GLU A 489 17.02 -15.55 5.10
CA GLU A 489 18.43 -15.87 5.43
C GLU A 489 19.30 -16.16 4.19
N ARG A 490 18.85 -15.74 3.00
CA ARG A 490 19.63 -15.85 1.76
C ARG A 490 20.80 -14.88 1.79
N VAL A 491 21.97 -15.38 1.41
CA VAL A 491 23.20 -14.59 1.31
C VAL A 491 23.72 -14.64 -0.13
N LEU A 492 23.91 -13.46 -0.71
CA LEU A 492 24.62 -13.26 -1.97
C LEU A 492 26.06 -12.82 -1.68
N ALA A 493 27.02 -13.62 -2.13
CA ALA A 493 28.43 -13.25 -2.09
C ALA A 493 28.73 -12.22 -3.19
N LEU A 494 29.07 -10.99 -2.80
CA LEU A 494 29.44 -9.93 -3.73
C LEU A 494 30.92 -9.99 -4.10
N GLY A 495 31.78 -10.46 -3.18
CA GLY A 495 33.20 -10.73 -3.44
C GLY A 495 34.15 -10.06 -2.46
N ALA A 496 35.45 -10.20 -2.73
CA ALA A 496 36.53 -9.61 -1.92
C ALA A 496 36.79 -8.16 -2.33
N LEU A 497 36.95 -7.27 -1.35
CA LEU A 497 37.23 -5.86 -1.61
C LEU A 497 38.69 -5.66 -2.06
N VAL A 498 38.88 -4.82 -3.07
CA VAL A 498 40.19 -4.49 -3.66
C VAL A 498 40.76 -3.24 -2.98
N PRO A 499 41.99 -3.28 -2.43
CA PRO A 499 42.62 -2.12 -1.80
C PRO A 499 43.21 -1.13 -2.82
N HIS A 500 42.89 0.15 -2.65
CA HIS A 500 43.41 1.28 -3.42
C HIS A 500 44.02 2.33 -2.47
N GLY A 501 45.12 1.97 -1.82
CA GLY A 501 45.83 2.85 -0.88
C GLY A 501 45.12 2.96 0.47
N HIS A 502 44.34 4.03 0.68
CA HIS A 502 43.53 4.24 1.89
C HIS A 502 42.03 3.97 1.68
N THR A 503 41.66 3.53 0.48
CA THR A 503 40.30 3.12 0.15
C THR A 503 40.25 1.64 -0.21
N TYR A 504 39.06 1.06 -0.09
CA TYR A 504 38.72 -0.26 -0.60
C TYR A 504 37.51 -0.12 -1.51
N SER A 505 37.48 -0.86 -2.61
CA SER A 505 36.32 -0.88 -3.49
C SER A 505 35.91 -2.29 -3.90
N LEU A 506 34.67 -2.42 -4.35
CA LEU A 506 34.14 -3.61 -5.01
C LEU A 506 33.11 -3.15 -6.04
N SER A 507 33.25 -3.58 -7.29
CA SER A 507 32.20 -3.46 -8.30
C SER A 507 31.59 -4.84 -8.50
N TYR A 508 30.27 -4.94 -8.39
CA TYR A 508 29.52 -6.17 -8.58
C TYR A 508 28.44 -5.98 -9.63
N GLN A 509 28.28 -6.97 -10.50
CA GLN A 509 27.25 -7.03 -11.54
C GLN A 509 26.63 -8.43 -11.50
N SER A 510 25.30 -8.49 -11.55
CA SER A 510 24.55 -9.75 -11.62
C SER A 510 24.93 -10.54 -12.88
N ILE A 511 25.21 -11.84 -12.73
CA ILE A 511 25.68 -12.68 -13.83
C ILE A 511 24.47 -13.29 -14.57
N GLY A 512 24.03 -12.62 -15.62
CA GLY A 512 23.08 -13.14 -16.61
C GLY A 512 23.44 -12.63 -18.02
N PRO A 513 22.94 -13.27 -19.10
CA PRO A 513 22.99 -12.67 -20.43
C PRO A 513 22.22 -11.35 -20.43
N VAL A 514 22.82 -10.29 -20.99
CA VAL A 514 22.17 -8.98 -21.17
C VAL A 514 20.87 -9.16 -21.95
N GLY A 515 19.74 -8.71 -21.38
CA GLY A 515 18.43 -8.86 -21.98
C GLY A 515 17.77 -10.24 -21.76
N SER A 516 18.18 -10.98 -20.72
CA SER A 516 17.51 -12.23 -20.32
C SER A 516 16.58 -12.06 -19.12
N ASP A 517 15.60 -12.95 -19.00
CA ASP A 517 14.73 -13.09 -17.83
C ASP A 517 15.47 -13.59 -16.57
N THR A 518 16.79 -13.85 -16.67
CA THR A 518 17.64 -14.30 -15.55
C THR A 518 18.49 -13.19 -14.93
N GLU A 519 18.45 -11.97 -15.46
CA GLU A 519 19.09 -10.82 -14.82
C GLU A 519 18.28 -10.35 -13.60
N THR A 520 18.81 -10.61 -12.41
CA THR A 520 18.13 -10.26 -11.15
C THR A 520 18.44 -8.84 -10.69
N ASN A 521 17.40 -8.08 -10.37
CA ASN A 521 17.48 -6.76 -9.72
C ASN A 521 18.03 -6.90 -8.30
N LEU A 522 19.14 -6.23 -7.98
CA LEU A 522 19.84 -6.44 -6.70
C LEU A 522 19.01 -5.99 -5.49
N LEU A 523 18.09 -5.04 -5.67
CA LEU A 523 17.20 -4.56 -4.61
C LEU A 523 16.14 -5.61 -4.20
N THR A 524 15.98 -6.70 -4.96
CA THR A 524 15.16 -7.86 -4.56
C THR A 524 15.89 -8.87 -3.68
N LEU A 525 17.22 -8.80 -3.60
CA LEU A 525 18.05 -9.91 -3.11
C LEU A 525 18.46 -9.80 -1.63
N GLY A 526 18.28 -8.65 -1.00
CA GLY A 526 18.52 -8.49 0.43
C GLY A 526 18.31 -7.08 0.95
N THR A 527 18.08 -6.97 2.26
CA THR A 527 17.81 -5.71 2.96
C THR A 527 19.00 -5.17 3.75
N LEU A 528 20.06 -5.99 3.89
CA LEU A 528 21.26 -5.73 4.66
C LEU A 528 22.50 -6.00 3.80
N LEU A 529 23.52 -5.14 3.90
CA LEU A 529 24.85 -5.38 3.37
C LEU A 529 25.87 -5.39 4.51
N GLU A 530 26.69 -6.43 4.58
CA GLU A 530 27.75 -6.58 5.57
C GLU A 530 29.12 -6.74 4.92
N ILE A 531 30.13 -6.19 5.58
CA ILE A 531 31.54 -6.40 5.29
C ILE A 531 32.12 -7.23 6.42
N THR A 532 32.63 -8.43 6.12
CA THR A 532 33.29 -9.31 7.10
C THR A 532 34.78 -9.42 6.83
N LEU A 533 35.55 -9.74 7.87
CA LEU A 533 36.96 -10.12 7.78
C LEU A 533 37.08 -11.65 7.73
N GLU A 534 37.32 -12.20 6.54
CA GLU A 534 37.38 -13.63 6.25
C GLU A 534 38.83 -14.14 6.15
N GLN A 535 38.99 -15.47 6.16
CA GLN A 535 40.27 -16.16 5.92
C GLN A 535 40.19 -16.96 4.62
N GLY A 536 41.13 -16.74 3.69
CA GLY A 536 41.15 -17.45 2.41
C GLY A 536 39.94 -17.10 1.50
N ASN A 537 39.42 -18.08 0.77
CA ASN A 537 38.30 -17.88 -0.15
C ASN A 537 36.97 -18.26 0.52
N ALA A 538 36.30 -17.29 1.15
CA ALA A 538 35.03 -17.50 1.83
C ALA A 538 33.85 -17.64 0.87
N LEU A 539 32.97 -18.59 1.16
CA LEU A 539 31.70 -18.82 0.44
C LEU A 539 30.47 -18.37 1.24
N LEU A 540 30.63 -18.09 2.55
CA LEU A 540 29.60 -17.62 3.46
C LEU A 540 30.23 -16.62 4.46
N PRO A 541 29.46 -15.68 5.03
CA PRO A 541 29.94 -14.71 6.02
C PRO A 541 30.18 -15.40 7.37
N THR A 542 31.40 -15.88 7.60
CA THR A 542 31.80 -16.59 8.83
C THR A 542 32.74 -15.79 9.72
N GLY A 543 33.34 -14.73 9.15
CA GLY A 543 34.29 -13.83 9.81
C GLY A 543 33.63 -12.77 10.69
N LYS A 544 34.47 -11.94 11.34
CA LYS A 544 33.96 -10.80 12.12
C LYS A 544 33.35 -9.77 11.16
N VAL A 545 32.08 -9.40 11.36
CA VAL A 545 31.47 -8.21 10.74
C VAL A 545 32.24 -6.96 11.19
N VAL A 546 32.82 -6.23 10.24
CA VAL A 546 33.56 -4.98 10.49
C VAL A 546 32.74 -3.74 10.13
N MET A 547 31.85 -3.85 9.15
CA MET A 547 30.92 -2.77 8.76
C MET A 547 29.59 -3.35 8.30
N SER A 548 28.52 -2.58 8.42
CA SER A 548 27.20 -2.94 7.87
C SER A 548 26.40 -1.71 7.47
N GLY A 549 25.49 -1.85 6.51
CA GLY A 549 24.43 -0.89 6.22
C GLY A 549 23.14 -1.63 5.85
N ALA A 550 22.00 -1.13 6.30
CA ALA A 550 20.69 -1.70 6.00
C ALA A 550 19.79 -0.61 5.39
N PHE A 551 18.87 -1.00 4.50
CA PHE A 551 17.92 -0.04 3.95
C PHE A 551 16.97 0.48 5.04
N PRO A 552 16.58 1.78 5.00
CA PRO A 552 15.58 2.33 5.91
C PRO A 552 14.22 1.66 5.63
N PRO A 553 13.69 0.79 6.51
CA PRO A 553 12.64 -0.16 6.15
C PRO A 553 11.33 0.48 5.66
N LYS A 554 10.96 1.67 6.16
CA LYS A 554 9.73 2.36 5.72
C LYS A 554 9.95 3.10 4.42
N ALA A 555 11.01 3.91 4.35
CA ALA A 555 11.34 4.64 3.13
C ALA A 555 11.60 3.70 1.94
N PHE A 556 12.21 2.53 2.20
CA PHE A 556 12.56 1.56 1.18
C PHE A 556 11.35 0.85 0.54
N VAL A 557 10.20 0.73 1.21
CA VAL A 557 8.95 0.26 0.55
C VAL A 557 8.63 1.13 -0.66
N HIS A 558 8.72 2.46 -0.51
CA HIS A 558 8.45 3.40 -1.59
C HIS A 558 9.59 3.42 -2.64
N VAL A 559 10.85 3.21 -2.24
CA VAL A 559 11.97 3.02 -3.20
C VAL A 559 11.78 1.73 -4.02
N GLY A 560 11.28 0.66 -3.39
CA GLY A 560 10.96 -0.61 -4.05
C GLY A 560 9.87 -0.44 -5.13
N HIS A 561 8.84 0.36 -4.86
CA HIS A 561 7.83 0.69 -5.87
C HIS A 561 8.38 1.46 -7.08
N LEU A 562 9.43 2.29 -6.87
CA LEU A 562 10.11 3.00 -7.95
C LEU A 562 10.99 2.08 -8.81
N LEU A 563 11.71 1.13 -8.19
CA LEU A 563 12.84 0.42 -8.81
C LEU A 563 12.75 -1.10 -8.90
N VAL A 564 11.87 -1.76 -8.14
CA VAL A 564 11.80 -3.24 -8.04
C VAL A 564 10.60 -3.80 -8.78
N SER A 565 9.40 -3.53 -8.29
CA SER A 565 8.14 -3.93 -8.89
C SER A 565 7.04 -3.03 -8.35
N PHE A 566 6.06 -2.72 -9.21
CA PHE A 566 4.86 -2.03 -8.77
C PHE A 566 3.63 -2.91 -9.04
N PRO A 567 2.76 -3.16 -8.05
CA PRO A 567 1.74 -4.20 -8.25
C PRO A 567 0.61 -3.81 -9.21
N THR A 568 0.41 -2.50 -9.47
CA THR A 568 -0.68 -1.97 -10.29
C THR A 568 -0.30 -1.64 -11.74
N THR A 569 0.96 -1.86 -12.14
CA THR A 569 1.43 -1.61 -13.51
C THR A 569 1.33 -2.89 -14.36
N PRO A 570 1.11 -2.76 -15.68
CA PRO A 570 1.21 -3.87 -16.61
C PRO A 570 2.56 -4.59 -16.49
N GLY A 571 2.53 -5.93 -16.48
CA GLY A 571 3.73 -6.74 -16.27
C GLY A 571 4.36 -6.64 -14.87
N THR A 572 3.75 -5.92 -13.92
CA THR A 572 4.27 -5.69 -12.55
C THR A 572 5.65 -5.03 -12.49
N VAL A 573 6.00 -4.27 -13.53
CA VAL A 573 7.28 -3.54 -13.60
C VAL A 573 7.33 -2.40 -12.59
N ALA A 574 8.52 -1.99 -12.17
CA ALA A 574 8.65 -0.84 -11.28
C ALA A 574 8.25 0.46 -11.98
N LEU A 575 7.75 1.44 -11.22
CA LEU A 575 7.20 2.68 -11.79
C LEU A 575 8.17 3.42 -12.71
N MET A 576 9.44 3.52 -12.32
CA MET A 576 10.43 4.22 -13.14
C MET A 576 10.82 3.46 -14.41
N VAL A 577 10.73 2.11 -14.39
CA VAL A 577 11.03 1.25 -15.54
C VAL A 577 9.94 1.36 -16.60
N GLY A 578 8.68 1.32 -16.19
CA GLY A 578 7.56 1.52 -17.11
C GLY A 578 7.50 2.96 -17.63
N ALA A 579 7.77 3.96 -16.78
CA ALA A 579 7.88 5.36 -17.21
C ALA A 579 8.96 5.57 -18.28
N GLU A 580 10.14 4.97 -18.10
CA GLU A 580 11.24 5.03 -19.07
C GLU A 580 10.87 4.31 -20.37
N THR A 581 10.32 3.10 -20.27
CA THR A 581 9.87 2.28 -21.42
C THR A 581 8.81 2.98 -22.28
N ASP A 582 7.76 3.54 -21.67
CA ASP A 582 6.72 4.29 -22.39
C ASP A 582 7.29 5.60 -22.98
N THR A 583 8.32 6.20 -22.37
CA THR A 583 8.97 7.42 -22.90
C THR A 583 9.92 7.11 -24.06
N GLU A 584 10.64 5.98 -24.05
CA GLU A 584 11.39 5.48 -25.21
C GLU A 584 10.46 5.16 -26.39
N LEU A 585 9.32 4.53 -26.08
CA LEU A 585 8.30 4.26 -27.08
C LEU A 585 7.74 5.58 -27.65
N LEU A 586 7.48 6.58 -26.79
CA LEU A 586 7.05 7.91 -27.20
C LEU A 586 8.05 8.62 -28.14
N GLU A 587 9.36 8.56 -27.86
CA GLU A 587 10.39 9.07 -28.78
C GLU A 587 10.36 8.30 -30.11
N THR A 588 10.30 6.96 -30.06
CA THR A 588 10.22 6.10 -31.25
C THR A 588 9.01 6.44 -32.12
N GLN A 589 7.82 6.65 -31.53
CA GLN A 589 6.62 7.06 -32.29
C GLN A 589 6.76 8.48 -32.85
N ALA A 590 7.44 9.39 -32.14
CA ALA A 590 7.69 10.75 -32.61
C ALA A 590 8.64 10.78 -33.82
N GLU A 591 9.68 9.94 -33.85
CA GLU A 591 10.55 9.77 -35.03
C GLU A 591 9.81 9.16 -36.23
N ALA A 592 8.97 8.15 -35.97
CA ALA A 592 8.09 7.57 -36.99
C ALA A 592 7.12 8.60 -37.57
N LEU A 593 6.55 9.46 -36.71
CA LEU A 593 5.70 10.58 -37.10
C LEU A 593 6.46 11.60 -37.96
N GLN A 594 7.70 11.93 -37.62
CA GLN A 594 8.55 12.82 -38.43
C GLN A 594 8.81 12.25 -39.83
N THR A 595 9.06 10.93 -39.90
CA THR A 595 9.29 10.21 -41.16
C THR A 595 8.03 10.24 -42.04
N ALA A 596 6.87 9.88 -41.47
CA ALA A 596 5.59 9.96 -42.16
C ALA A 596 5.25 11.39 -42.64
N ALA A 597 5.64 12.42 -41.87
CA ALA A 597 5.47 13.82 -42.24
C ALA A 597 6.33 14.24 -43.45
N ALA A 598 7.56 13.72 -43.56
CA ALA A 598 8.44 13.96 -44.71
C ALA A 598 7.89 13.32 -45.99
N GLU A 599 7.32 12.11 -45.86
CA GLU A 599 6.65 11.38 -46.95
C GLU A 599 5.26 11.93 -47.29
N ARG A 600 4.69 12.76 -46.41
CA ARG A 600 3.30 13.27 -46.43
C ARG A 600 2.24 12.16 -46.37
N ASP A 601 2.56 11.03 -45.75
CA ASP A 601 1.61 9.94 -45.52
C ASP A 601 0.66 10.31 -44.37
N VAL A 602 -0.52 10.82 -44.73
CA VAL A 602 -1.56 11.21 -43.77
C VAL A 602 -2.10 10.03 -42.96
N ALA A 603 -2.12 8.81 -43.51
CA ALA A 603 -2.61 7.64 -42.80
C ALA A 603 -1.59 7.21 -41.73
N ALA A 604 -0.31 7.16 -42.10
CA ALA A 604 0.77 6.91 -41.15
C ALA A 604 0.81 7.98 -40.03
N ILE A 605 0.71 9.27 -40.38
CA ILE A 605 0.64 10.35 -39.39
C ILE A 605 -0.51 10.12 -38.39
N GLN A 606 -1.69 9.71 -38.86
CA GLN A 606 -2.84 9.43 -37.98
C GLN A 606 -2.57 8.24 -37.05
N CYS A 607 -1.92 7.18 -37.55
CA CYS A 607 -1.52 6.04 -36.73
C CYS A 607 -0.52 6.44 -35.63
N GLU A 608 0.57 7.12 -35.98
CA GLU A 608 1.57 7.51 -34.96
C GLU A 608 1.00 8.56 -33.99
N THR A 609 0.13 9.46 -34.46
CA THR A 609 -0.56 10.46 -33.61
C THR A 609 -1.46 9.79 -32.56
N GLN A 610 -2.20 8.75 -32.94
CA GLN A 610 -3.05 8.02 -31.99
C GLN A 610 -2.20 7.20 -31.01
N SER A 611 -1.15 6.53 -31.51
CA SER A 611 -0.17 5.81 -30.69
C SER A 611 0.44 6.70 -29.60
N ILE A 612 0.88 7.91 -29.98
CA ILE A 612 1.40 8.93 -29.04
C ILE A 612 0.36 9.31 -27.97
N LEU A 613 -0.92 9.43 -28.31
CA LEU A 613 -1.97 9.72 -27.33
C LEU A 613 -2.23 8.54 -26.39
N ASP A 614 -2.26 7.32 -26.92
CA ASP A 614 -2.49 6.10 -26.15
C ASP A 614 -1.34 5.85 -25.14
N ILE A 615 -0.08 6.12 -25.52
CA ILE A 615 1.10 6.07 -24.63
C ILE A 615 1.03 7.12 -23.52
N ILE A 616 0.55 8.32 -23.83
CA ILE A 616 0.51 9.41 -22.84
C ILE A 616 -0.62 9.20 -21.82
N GLU A 617 -1.80 8.80 -22.28
CA GLU A 617 -3.00 8.75 -21.44
C GLU A 617 -3.31 7.36 -20.86
N GLY A 618 -2.76 6.30 -21.45
CA GLY A 618 -3.12 4.91 -21.12
C GLY A 618 -4.51 4.52 -21.59
N ALA A 619 -4.91 3.27 -21.33
CA ALA A 619 -6.15 2.68 -21.82
C ALA A 619 -7.44 3.30 -21.22
N GLY A 620 -7.32 4.09 -20.16
CA GLY A 620 -8.43 4.87 -19.60
C GLY A 620 -8.60 6.26 -20.24
N GLY A 621 -7.64 6.70 -21.06
CA GLY A 621 -7.50 8.08 -21.53
C GLY A 621 -8.74 8.66 -22.22
N PRO A 622 -9.07 9.96 -22.03
CA PRO A 622 -10.17 10.60 -22.73
C PRO A 622 -10.00 10.69 -24.26
N GLN A 623 -8.78 10.55 -24.78
CA GLN A 623 -8.44 10.45 -26.21
C GLN A 623 -7.99 9.03 -26.61
N TYR A 624 -7.92 8.07 -25.68
CA TYR A 624 -7.56 6.68 -25.98
C TYR A 624 -8.51 6.07 -27.02
N GLN A 625 -7.94 5.52 -28.09
CA GLN A 625 -8.71 4.82 -29.13
C GLN A 625 -7.88 3.67 -29.69
N PRO A 626 -8.41 2.43 -29.71
CA PRO A 626 -7.74 1.32 -30.37
C PRO A 626 -7.37 1.69 -31.81
N LEU A 627 -6.10 1.48 -32.17
CA LEU A 627 -5.58 1.78 -33.50
C LEU A 627 -6.50 1.26 -34.61
N ALA A 628 -6.71 2.09 -35.63
CA ALA A 628 -7.41 1.64 -36.83
C ALA A 628 -6.67 0.45 -37.46
N GLY A 629 -7.42 -0.55 -37.97
CA GLY A 629 -6.83 -1.79 -38.51
C GLY A 629 -5.83 -1.59 -39.66
N ILE A 630 -5.84 -0.42 -40.31
CA ILE A 630 -4.83 -0.02 -41.30
C ILE A 630 -3.43 0.12 -40.66
N CYS A 631 -3.33 0.63 -39.44
CA CYS A 631 -2.07 0.81 -38.71
C CYS A 631 -1.41 -0.55 -38.43
N GLY A 632 -2.19 -1.50 -37.89
CA GLY A 632 -1.75 -2.88 -37.67
C GLY A 632 -1.33 -3.58 -38.97
N SER A 633 -2.03 -3.36 -40.08
CA SER A 633 -1.65 -3.92 -41.39
C SER A 633 -0.32 -3.39 -41.95
N GLN A 634 0.12 -2.21 -41.46
CA GLN A 634 1.38 -1.57 -41.82
C GLN A 634 2.47 -1.73 -40.75
N HIS A 635 2.18 -2.45 -39.64
CA HIS A 635 3.05 -2.57 -38.47
C HIS A 635 3.43 -1.21 -37.84
N ARG A 636 2.50 -0.24 -37.85
CA ARG A 636 2.67 1.12 -37.29
C ARG A 636 1.86 1.33 -36.02
N GLY A 637 2.28 2.30 -35.19
CA GLY A 637 1.54 2.80 -34.04
C GLY A 637 1.60 1.91 -32.79
N ALA A 638 2.75 1.36 -32.42
CA ALA A 638 2.85 0.52 -31.22
C ALA A 638 2.43 1.29 -29.95
N THR A 639 1.27 0.94 -29.39
CA THR A 639 0.72 1.54 -28.17
C THR A 639 1.52 1.08 -26.95
N GLY A 640 1.61 1.96 -25.94
CA GLY A 640 2.20 1.63 -24.64
C GLY A 640 1.44 0.52 -23.91
N ASP A 641 1.91 0.21 -22.70
CA ASP A 641 1.42 -0.94 -21.93
C ASP A 641 -0.04 -0.82 -21.43
N GLY A 642 -0.63 0.37 -21.56
CA GLY A 642 -2.00 0.70 -21.17
C GLY A 642 -2.12 1.44 -19.84
N PHE A 643 -1.04 1.62 -19.07
CA PHE A 643 -1.01 2.42 -17.85
C PHE A 643 -0.90 3.91 -18.16
N GLY A 644 0.01 4.24 -19.08
CA GLY A 644 0.22 5.59 -19.60
C GLY A 644 1.08 6.49 -18.70
N LEU A 645 1.77 7.44 -19.33
CA LEU A 645 2.65 8.38 -18.64
C LEU A 645 1.90 9.30 -17.65
N LEU A 646 0.73 9.82 -18.04
CA LEU A 646 -0.11 10.70 -17.21
C LEU A 646 -1.29 9.96 -16.57
N GLY A 647 -1.87 8.97 -17.25
CA GLY A 647 -3.05 8.22 -16.79
C GLY A 647 -4.32 9.08 -16.71
N THR A 648 -5.31 8.62 -15.93
CA THR A 648 -6.65 9.25 -15.86
C THR A 648 -6.95 9.92 -14.52
N PHE A 649 -7.18 11.23 -14.53
CA PHE A 649 -7.84 11.89 -13.40
C PHE A 649 -9.35 11.58 -13.40
N SER A 650 -9.77 10.55 -12.65
CA SER A 650 -11.17 10.26 -12.36
C SER A 650 -11.58 10.80 -10.99
N SER A 651 -12.54 11.72 -10.94
CA SER A 651 -13.12 12.21 -9.68
C SER A 651 -14.03 11.19 -8.98
N THR A 652 -14.31 10.06 -9.63
CA THR A 652 -15.27 9.04 -9.18
C THR A 652 -14.59 7.74 -8.72
N TYR A 653 -13.33 7.55 -9.11
CA TYR A 653 -12.46 6.47 -8.66
C TYR A 653 -11.12 7.09 -8.27
N SER A 654 -10.79 7.10 -6.98
CA SER A 654 -9.38 7.19 -6.58
C SER A 654 -8.62 6.00 -7.18
N GLU A 655 -7.33 6.17 -7.51
CA GLU A 655 -6.37 5.11 -7.91
C GLU A 655 -6.28 4.76 -9.41
N LEU A 656 -6.18 5.75 -10.33
CA LEU A 656 -5.57 5.54 -11.67
C LEU A 656 -4.70 6.73 -12.12
N THR A 657 -3.69 7.05 -11.31
CA THR A 657 -2.56 7.92 -11.67
C THR A 657 -1.61 7.20 -12.63
N GLY A 658 -1.14 7.88 -13.68
CA GLY A 658 -0.15 7.30 -14.60
C GLY A 658 1.24 7.13 -13.97
N TYR A 659 2.19 6.67 -14.78
CA TYR A 659 3.56 6.39 -14.36
C TYR A 659 4.23 7.57 -13.64
N LEU A 660 4.13 8.78 -14.21
CA LEU A 660 4.82 9.97 -13.73
C LEU A 660 4.32 10.41 -12.35
N THR A 661 3.00 10.63 -12.22
CA THR A 661 2.41 11.07 -10.95
C THR A 661 2.60 10.03 -9.85
N SER A 662 2.42 8.74 -10.15
CA SER A 662 2.63 7.65 -9.17
C SER A 662 4.09 7.58 -8.69
N ALA A 663 5.06 7.76 -9.60
CA ALA A 663 6.47 7.82 -9.22
C ALA A 663 6.81 9.05 -8.35
N SER A 664 6.24 10.22 -8.68
CA SER A 664 6.40 11.44 -7.88
C SER A 664 5.85 11.27 -6.45
N GLU A 665 4.66 10.68 -6.32
CA GLU A 665 4.06 10.35 -5.02
C GLU A 665 4.92 9.38 -4.21
N HIS A 666 5.46 8.32 -4.85
CA HIS A 666 6.36 7.39 -4.16
C HIS A 666 7.70 8.02 -3.76
N ALA A 667 8.27 8.93 -4.55
CA ALA A 667 9.44 9.70 -4.17
C ALA A 667 9.17 10.57 -2.92
N ALA A 668 8.09 11.36 -2.94
CA ALA A 668 7.69 12.21 -1.82
C ALA A 668 7.36 11.42 -0.55
N LEU A 669 6.67 10.27 -0.69
CA LEU A 669 6.39 9.36 0.42
C LEU A 669 7.68 8.75 1.00
N ALA A 670 8.65 8.35 0.16
CA ALA A 670 9.95 7.90 0.62
C ALA A 670 10.68 9.02 1.39
N ALA A 671 10.67 10.24 0.87
CA ALA A 671 11.33 11.40 1.46
C ALA A 671 10.73 11.84 2.81
N THR A 672 9.46 11.56 3.05
CA THR A 672 8.74 11.96 4.28
C THR A 672 8.81 10.93 5.40
N GLN A 673 9.24 9.69 5.13
CA GLN A 673 9.37 8.67 6.18
C GLN A 673 10.36 9.08 7.30
N PRO A 674 10.11 8.63 8.55
CA PRO A 674 10.94 9.02 9.70
C PRO A 674 12.34 8.41 9.67
N ASP A 675 12.56 7.31 8.93
CA ASP A 675 13.86 6.63 8.77
C ASP A 675 14.62 7.04 7.49
N ALA A 676 14.03 7.88 6.63
CA ALA A 676 14.65 8.32 5.40
C ALA A 676 15.97 9.05 5.63
N THR A 677 17.03 8.61 4.95
CA THR A 677 18.38 9.18 5.09
C THR A 677 18.45 10.58 4.44
N PRO A 678 19.41 11.44 4.83
CA PRO A 678 19.61 12.73 4.15
C PRO A 678 19.85 12.58 2.65
N ASN A 679 20.55 11.52 2.22
CA ASN A 679 20.81 11.25 0.81
C ASN A 679 19.52 10.90 0.06
N LEU A 680 18.72 9.99 0.61
CA LEU A 680 17.42 9.60 0.05
C LEU A 680 16.51 10.80 -0.14
N ARG A 681 16.44 11.74 0.83
CA ARG A 681 15.62 12.95 0.72
C ARG A 681 16.08 13.90 -0.39
N VAL A 682 17.39 14.01 -0.65
CA VAL A 682 17.93 14.81 -1.77
C VAL A 682 17.54 14.17 -3.10
N HIS A 683 17.80 12.88 -3.28
CA HIS A 683 17.52 12.19 -4.53
C HIS A 683 16.02 12.05 -4.81
N ALA A 684 15.18 11.86 -3.79
CA ALA A 684 13.72 11.90 -3.95
C ALA A 684 13.22 13.25 -4.46
N HIS A 685 13.74 14.36 -3.93
CA HIS A 685 13.40 15.70 -4.42
C HIS A 685 13.86 15.90 -5.88
N ASN A 686 15.03 15.36 -6.24
CA ASN A 686 15.53 15.37 -7.61
C ASN A 686 14.63 14.57 -8.56
N VAL A 687 14.08 13.43 -8.12
CA VAL A 687 13.05 12.66 -8.85
C VAL A 687 11.78 13.49 -9.06
N GLU A 688 11.23 14.10 -8.01
CA GLU A 688 10.03 14.97 -8.08
C GLU A 688 10.22 16.12 -9.09
N VAL A 689 11.34 16.86 -9.01
CA VAL A 689 11.68 17.96 -9.91
C VAL A 689 11.80 17.50 -11.36
N THR A 690 12.42 16.34 -11.57
CA THR A 690 12.65 15.80 -12.90
C THR A 690 11.34 15.29 -13.53
N ILE A 691 10.51 14.58 -12.77
CA ILE A 691 9.19 14.14 -13.22
C ILE A 691 8.32 15.34 -13.61
N ALA A 692 8.33 16.42 -12.83
CA ALA A 692 7.58 17.65 -13.16
C ALA A 692 8.03 18.30 -14.49
N ASN A 693 9.27 18.10 -14.93
CA ASN A 693 9.72 18.50 -16.26
C ASN A 693 9.07 17.63 -17.35
N VAL A 694 9.11 16.31 -17.15
CA VAL A 694 8.58 15.31 -18.08
C VAL A 694 7.07 15.48 -18.22
N GLU A 695 6.31 15.58 -17.12
CA GLU A 695 4.85 15.82 -17.14
C GLU A 695 4.50 17.06 -17.97
N LYS A 696 5.26 18.15 -17.84
CA LYS A 696 5.06 19.40 -18.60
C LYS A 696 5.34 19.22 -20.10
N TRP A 697 6.41 18.52 -20.46
CA TRP A 697 6.74 18.24 -21.86
C TRP A 697 5.71 17.29 -22.48
N VAL A 698 5.37 16.20 -21.80
CA VAL A 698 4.38 15.20 -22.22
C VAL A 698 2.98 15.80 -22.37
N THR A 699 2.53 16.64 -21.43
CA THR A 699 1.27 17.41 -21.57
C THR A 699 1.29 18.30 -22.82
N THR A 700 2.45 18.87 -23.17
CA THR A 700 2.59 19.70 -24.38
C THR A 700 2.60 18.83 -25.65
N ILE A 701 3.17 17.63 -25.61
CA ILE A 701 3.11 16.64 -26.70
C ILE A 701 1.65 16.24 -26.96
N GLN A 702 0.90 15.86 -25.92
CA GLN A 702 -0.52 15.51 -25.97
C GLN A 702 -1.35 16.61 -26.66
N GLN A 703 -1.18 17.87 -26.26
CA GLN A 703 -1.87 19.01 -26.87
C GLN A 703 -1.56 19.16 -28.38
N ASN A 704 -0.31 18.90 -28.79
CA ASN A 704 0.06 18.93 -30.21
C ASN A 704 -0.46 17.71 -30.98
N ALA A 705 -0.54 16.52 -30.37
CA ALA A 705 -1.13 15.33 -30.98
C ALA A 705 -2.64 15.52 -31.24
N ILE A 706 -3.38 16.13 -30.30
CA ILE A 706 -4.79 16.54 -30.48
C ILE A 706 -4.96 17.54 -31.64
N ILE A 707 -3.95 18.38 -31.91
CA ILE A 707 -3.94 19.25 -33.10
C ILE A 707 -3.74 18.42 -34.37
N LEU A 708 -2.85 17.42 -34.37
CA LEU A 708 -2.59 16.56 -35.52
C LEU A 708 -3.75 15.66 -35.91
N GLN A 709 -4.57 15.18 -34.96
CA GLN A 709 -5.83 14.49 -35.28
C GLN A 709 -6.75 15.33 -36.20
N LYS A 710 -6.70 16.67 -36.09
CA LYS A 710 -7.52 17.60 -36.87
C LYS A 710 -6.80 18.19 -38.08
N THR A 711 -5.48 18.35 -37.98
CA THR A 711 -4.62 18.95 -39.02
C THR A 711 -3.32 18.14 -39.16
N PRO A 712 -3.36 16.96 -39.81
CA PRO A 712 -2.23 16.00 -39.81
C PRO A 712 -0.90 16.58 -40.35
N LEU A 713 -0.95 17.51 -41.30
CA LEU A 713 0.26 18.09 -41.91
C LEU A 713 0.79 19.35 -41.18
N SER A 714 0.41 19.57 -39.92
CA SER A 714 0.84 20.72 -39.11
C SER A 714 2.31 20.61 -38.69
N GLN A 715 3.21 21.11 -39.54
CA GLN A 715 4.66 21.13 -39.29
C GLN A 715 5.07 21.69 -37.91
N PRO A 716 4.47 22.78 -37.38
CA PRO A 716 4.81 23.26 -36.03
C PRO A 716 4.49 22.24 -34.92
N ALA A 717 3.37 21.50 -35.04
CA ALA A 717 2.98 20.50 -34.05
C ALA A 717 3.87 19.24 -34.13
N ILE A 718 4.19 18.78 -35.34
CA ILE A 718 5.11 17.65 -35.57
C ILE A 718 6.49 17.97 -34.99
N GLN A 719 7.05 19.15 -35.30
CA GLN A 719 8.36 19.55 -34.77
C GLN A 719 8.33 19.71 -33.24
N ALA A 720 7.24 20.22 -32.67
CA ALA A 720 7.07 20.32 -31.22
C ALA A 720 7.09 18.94 -30.55
N ILE A 721 6.32 17.97 -31.08
CA ILE A 721 6.26 16.59 -30.58
C ILE A 721 7.65 15.95 -30.58
N VAL A 722 8.35 15.93 -31.73
CA VAL A 722 9.70 15.36 -31.86
C VAL A 722 10.69 16.00 -30.89
N THR A 723 10.69 17.33 -30.81
CA THR A 723 11.63 18.08 -29.95
C THR A 723 11.35 17.88 -28.46
N LEU A 724 10.11 17.57 -28.08
CA LEU A 724 9.71 17.37 -26.68
C LEU A 724 9.83 15.91 -26.25
N ALA A 725 9.62 14.94 -27.15
CA ALA A 725 9.75 13.52 -26.82
C ALA A 725 11.20 13.17 -26.44
N GLY A 726 12.18 13.62 -27.22
CA GLY A 726 13.59 13.43 -26.85
C GLY A 726 14.03 14.20 -25.59
N LYS A 727 13.34 15.30 -25.22
CA LYS A 727 13.54 15.93 -23.91
C LYS A 727 12.91 15.12 -22.78
N ALA A 728 11.72 14.56 -23.01
CA ALA A 728 11.05 13.70 -22.05
C ALA A 728 11.93 12.50 -21.68
N LEU A 729 12.63 11.90 -22.65
CA LEU A 729 13.58 10.82 -22.38
C LEU A 729 14.90 11.32 -21.79
N HIS A 730 15.68 12.05 -22.59
CA HIS A 730 17.09 12.36 -22.33
C HIS A 730 17.32 13.62 -21.50
N GLY A 731 16.30 14.48 -21.38
CA GLY A 731 16.42 15.83 -20.83
C GLY A 731 17.04 16.83 -21.81
N ILE A 732 17.53 17.95 -21.28
CA ILE A 732 18.26 18.97 -22.02
C ILE A 732 19.34 19.60 -21.13
N GLY A 733 20.59 19.51 -21.55
CA GLY A 733 21.69 20.26 -20.93
C GLY A 733 21.56 21.76 -21.21
N GLN A 734 22.01 22.61 -20.27
CA GLN A 734 22.10 24.05 -20.55
C GLN A 734 23.09 24.32 -21.69
N SER A 735 22.98 25.49 -22.33
CA SER A 735 23.87 25.87 -23.44
C SER A 735 25.33 25.97 -23.00
N GLY A 736 26.08 24.87 -23.15
CA GLY A 736 27.52 24.79 -22.88
C GLY A 736 28.00 23.48 -22.25
N ASN A 737 27.11 22.67 -21.64
CA ASN A 737 27.47 21.38 -21.05
C ASN A 737 26.68 20.22 -21.68
N GLN A 738 27.35 19.09 -21.93
CA GLN A 738 26.73 17.82 -22.32
C GLN A 738 26.14 17.05 -21.12
N HIS A 739 26.09 17.67 -19.95
CA HIS A 739 25.63 17.05 -18.72
C HIS A 739 24.25 17.57 -18.36
N VAL A 740 23.28 16.66 -18.27
CA VAL A 740 21.91 16.92 -17.86
C VAL A 740 21.84 16.82 -16.34
N SER A 741 21.40 17.89 -15.68
CA SER A 741 21.24 17.90 -14.22
C SER A 741 19.78 17.58 -13.84
N PRO A 742 19.51 17.04 -12.64
CA PRO A 742 18.15 16.88 -12.10
C PRO A 742 17.57 18.23 -11.64
N ALA A 743 17.52 19.20 -12.55
CA ALA A 743 17.10 20.57 -12.30
C ALA A 743 15.83 20.92 -13.08
N ALA A 744 15.11 21.94 -12.62
CA ALA A 744 13.88 22.41 -13.25
C ALA A 744 14.15 22.88 -14.69
N GLY A 745 13.54 22.21 -15.65
CA GLY A 745 13.69 22.43 -17.08
C GLY A 745 14.85 21.69 -17.77
N GLU A 746 15.61 20.87 -17.04
CA GLU A 746 16.77 20.11 -17.57
C GLU A 746 16.54 18.60 -17.61
N GLY A 747 16.34 17.95 -16.45
CA GLY A 747 16.27 16.49 -16.37
C GLY A 747 15.09 15.87 -17.14
N GLY A 748 15.34 14.74 -17.80
CA GLY A 748 14.33 13.84 -18.40
C GLY A 748 14.13 12.56 -17.59
N ILE A 749 13.31 11.62 -18.06
CA ILE A 749 12.93 10.42 -17.28
C ILE A 749 14.14 9.53 -16.96
N ALA A 750 15.13 9.44 -17.86
CA ALA A 750 16.38 8.70 -17.60
C ALA A 750 17.20 9.35 -16.46
N THR A 751 17.13 10.69 -16.33
CA THR A 751 17.69 11.40 -15.16
C THR A 751 16.92 11.05 -13.89
N ALA A 752 15.59 11.00 -13.93
CA ALA A 752 14.77 10.59 -12.78
C ALA A 752 15.01 9.12 -12.40
N PHE A 753 15.20 8.22 -13.37
CA PHE A 753 15.52 6.81 -13.13
C PHE A 753 16.86 6.68 -12.37
N SER A 754 17.90 7.37 -12.85
CA SER A 754 19.21 7.42 -12.17
C SER A 754 19.13 8.00 -10.76
N GLU A 755 18.40 9.11 -10.56
CA GLU A 755 18.18 9.69 -9.23
C GLU A 755 17.39 8.74 -8.31
N ALA A 756 16.40 8.02 -8.83
CA ALA A 756 15.70 6.99 -8.06
C ALA A 756 16.67 5.88 -7.62
N GLN A 757 17.59 5.42 -8.47
CA GLN A 757 18.65 4.47 -8.07
C GLN A 757 19.53 5.02 -6.94
N GLN A 758 19.86 6.31 -6.96
CA GLN A 758 20.61 6.95 -5.87
C GLN A 758 19.83 7.04 -4.54
N MET A 759 18.49 6.96 -4.55
CA MET A 759 17.68 6.84 -3.33
C MET A 759 17.97 5.53 -2.58
N ALA A 760 18.44 4.49 -3.27
CA ALA A 760 18.86 3.21 -2.70
C ALA A 760 20.29 3.22 -2.13
N THR A 761 21.03 4.33 -2.19
CA THR A 761 22.43 4.39 -1.70
C THR A 761 22.52 4.11 -0.19
N LEU A 762 23.27 3.06 0.18
CA LEU A 762 23.49 2.66 1.57
C LEU A 762 24.76 3.30 2.13
N THR A 763 24.69 3.73 3.39
CA THR A 763 25.89 4.09 4.17
C THR A 763 26.31 2.90 5.03
N LEU A 764 27.55 2.45 4.86
CA LEU A 764 28.17 1.42 5.71
C LEU A 764 28.80 2.09 6.93
N VAL A 765 28.39 1.66 8.11
CA VAL A 765 28.92 2.12 9.39
C VAL A 765 29.76 1.03 10.06
N SER A 766 30.83 1.44 10.73
CA SER A 766 31.72 0.54 11.47
C SER A 766 31.00 -0.17 12.62
N LYS A 767 31.27 -1.47 12.79
CA LYS A 767 30.88 -2.27 13.95
C LYS A 767 32.08 -2.36 14.90
N SER A 768 31.96 -1.77 16.09
CA SER A 768 32.96 -1.83 17.17
C SER A 768 33.16 -3.25 17.67
#